data_AF-A0A818RNP9-F1
#
_entry.id   AF-A0A818RNP9-F1
#
_cell.length_a   1.000
_cell.length_b   1.000
_cell.length_c   1.000
_cell.angle_alpha   90.00
_cell.angle_beta   90.00
_cell.angle_gamma   90.00
#
_symmetry.space_group_name_H-M   'P 1'
#
loop_
_entity.id
_entity.type
_entity.pdbx_description
1 polymer ?
#
loop_
_entity_poly.entity_id
_entity_poly.type
_entity_poly.pdbx_seq_one_letter_code
_entity_poly.pdbx_strand_id
1 'polypeptide(L)'
;MQSINSFFTNAQQQISSLYGFQDALLYQPNEPDTARTIVQTPDTFHMPYETITIETPDNEKLHGYLIKQINRTNERETLVFFHGNAGNIGHRLQNANLLYRTCNINILLFDYRGYGKSTGTPSETGLYTDALAVYQYVRKRNDLNQEKIFLFGRSLGGAVALHLASHLAQMNATPPLYGIIVENTFTSIPDMAKRLFQVTVLDYVPNWCYKNVYSSLSKIRHIKVPILFLSGGQDELVPPQMMEKLHEECKSSKKQLTIFPDGQHNTTWLSHDYTTRIRKFLAAINVYEKKKFNHIMFDEIISLIFYIFILLFQIHFTYSSSSSIILYPSFERIVNQLSFNSTLPSCTFIICKKTETQANFSTINITNEYLFKLASYNKISQQKKISLQRPYLIASTGIYHGKRIKYRNNRYIDQFLGIYYAEIPQSLEKPIKKRFNYSIQSATKYSPYCMQSLLMTENLSYGSFVMQNNFNDDCLSLNIYRADLRYGEKRKAIMLFSHGGSNQIGGGSLFDGSILASEGDIIVVTMNFRLNYHGFLSSGDDRIKGNFGLWDQLLAVEWIYENAHLFGGDPKRIVLAGHSAGAGNVMLIPASQYCRGMIKRIISQSGTGLAPWSINHQPKKLIERLSHEFNCAQLNETEMFQCIHKLLQDNKGDFYRLHLSLSIADDNPYPVIDNDFLNDTIENIIQSDIYKNIDLLTGVTLNEGLYFAEYHIGHFYSDLTNQSTSIGKQLKTRQKRFININSTAIIPPDIIKTQDNINDDIYDYDEDDIDDIKLHRKTHVEQVLSYDPYIVLEQFSKLDYVERYINANFQFSKCYINEIRKRYEYPGKNNITMRLKLYIDLVSDLMFNFHMVHCLNLRTQISNQTSSNYAYIYSHRPTFKARSLFRDHLKTLPHVIGHFAELDYVFGVPLARGYRQIHRNVNISYYNYSDDEENFSRQLIRYWTNFIKTGNPNIDSLLIKNSTIEWKPYTSNEHNYIFFQLNNIHNELNYFDSMYNFWIKFFQTELNGGCHKELIIMKIKKHIGLFLIILFVLLIFIIIYFICKRYRKNKKNNIEH
;
A
#
# COMPACT_ATOMS: atom_id res chain seq x y z
N MET A 1 45.52 -49.38 -53.08
CA MET A 1 45.46 -49.62 -51.62
C MET A 1 46.08 -48.48 -50.80
N GLN A 2 47.29 -47.99 -51.10
CA GLN A 2 47.92 -46.89 -50.35
C GLN A 2 47.13 -45.57 -50.36
N SER A 3 46.47 -45.23 -51.47
CA SER A 3 45.58 -44.04 -51.57
C SER A 3 44.32 -44.15 -50.72
N ILE A 4 43.75 -45.36 -50.59
CA ILE A 4 42.57 -45.64 -49.77
C ILE A 4 42.94 -45.57 -48.27
N ASN A 5 44.08 -46.14 -47.88
CA ASN A 5 44.57 -46.02 -46.51
C ASN A 5 44.88 -44.57 -46.14
N SER A 6 45.53 -43.80 -47.01
CA SER A 6 45.77 -42.36 -46.77
C SER A 6 44.47 -41.56 -46.62
N PHE A 7 43.44 -41.87 -47.41
CA PHE A 7 42.12 -41.25 -47.26
C PHE A 7 41.47 -41.58 -45.91
N PHE A 8 41.47 -42.85 -45.49
CA PHE A 8 40.91 -43.25 -44.20
C PHE A 8 41.72 -42.69 -43.01
N THR A 9 43.05 -42.62 -43.09
CA THR A 9 43.87 -42.04 -42.03
C THR A 9 43.68 -40.52 -41.92
N ASN A 10 43.56 -39.81 -43.05
CA ASN A 10 43.26 -38.37 -43.06
C ASN A 10 41.83 -38.08 -42.57
N ALA A 11 40.85 -38.89 -42.99
CA ALA A 11 39.48 -38.78 -42.49
C ALA A 11 39.41 -39.07 -40.97
N GLN A 12 40.13 -40.08 -40.49
CA GLN A 12 40.24 -40.40 -39.07
C GLN A 12 40.91 -39.27 -38.29
N GLN A 13 41.98 -38.65 -38.81
CA GLN A 13 42.61 -37.48 -38.19
C GLN A 13 41.68 -36.27 -38.16
N GLN A 14 40.96 -35.99 -39.25
CA GLN A 14 39.99 -34.89 -39.31
C GLN A 14 38.81 -35.11 -38.36
N ILE A 15 38.25 -36.33 -38.30
CA ILE A 15 37.17 -36.69 -37.38
C ILE A 15 37.67 -36.64 -35.93
N SER A 16 38.87 -37.14 -35.64
CA SER A 16 39.46 -37.09 -34.29
C SER A 16 39.78 -35.67 -33.84
N SER A 17 40.26 -34.83 -34.76
CA SER A 17 40.49 -33.40 -34.53
C SER A 17 39.18 -32.66 -34.27
N LEU A 18 38.14 -32.93 -35.08
CA LEU A 18 36.81 -32.34 -34.89
C LEU A 18 36.20 -32.79 -33.55
N TYR A 19 36.30 -34.06 -33.21
CA TYR A 19 35.84 -34.63 -31.93
C TYR A 19 36.59 -34.04 -30.74
N GLY A 20 37.91 -33.82 -30.86
CA GLY A 20 38.73 -33.14 -29.86
C GLY A 20 38.37 -31.65 -29.69
N PHE A 21 37.94 -30.99 -30.76
CA PHE A 21 37.59 -29.55 -30.75
C PHE A 21 36.17 -29.25 -30.23
N GLN A 22 35.29 -30.26 -30.14
CA GLN A 22 33.90 -30.07 -29.69
C GLN A 22 33.80 -29.48 -28.26
N ASP A 23 34.70 -29.83 -27.34
CA ASP A 23 34.70 -29.25 -25.99
C ASP A 23 35.02 -27.75 -26.03
N ALA A 24 35.92 -27.32 -26.91
CA ALA A 24 36.28 -25.92 -27.09
C ALA A 24 35.17 -25.10 -27.78
N LEU A 25 34.25 -25.75 -28.50
CA LEU A 25 33.05 -25.11 -29.05
C LEU A 25 31.98 -24.94 -27.97
N LEU A 26 31.80 -25.95 -27.11
CA LEU A 26 30.74 -25.95 -26.11
C LEU A 26 31.11 -25.13 -24.86
N TYR A 27 32.27 -25.38 -24.28
CA TYR A 27 32.69 -24.77 -23.02
C TYR A 27 33.57 -23.56 -23.29
N GLN A 28 33.12 -22.39 -22.83
CA GLN A 28 33.80 -21.12 -22.99
C GLN A 28 34.23 -20.55 -21.62
N PRO A 29 35.12 -21.24 -20.86
CA PRO A 29 35.53 -20.79 -19.53
C PRO A 29 36.38 -19.52 -19.53
N ASN A 30 36.96 -19.20 -20.68
CA ASN A 30 37.80 -18.01 -20.88
C ASN A 30 37.01 -16.81 -21.42
N GLU A 31 35.70 -16.91 -21.61
CA GLU A 31 34.89 -15.83 -22.18
C GLU A 31 34.04 -15.13 -21.10
N PRO A 32 34.13 -13.79 -20.96
CA PRO A 32 35.11 -12.89 -21.59
C PRO A 32 36.55 -13.14 -21.08
N ASP A 33 37.59 -12.65 -21.75
CA ASP A 33 39.02 -12.93 -21.45
C ASP A 33 39.41 -12.87 -19.95
N THR A 34 38.74 -12.03 -19.17
CA THR A 34 38.96 -11.87 -17.73
C THR A 34 38.25 -12.91 -16.87
N ALA A 35 37.51 -13.86 -17.43
CA ALA A 35 36.63 -14.77 -16.71
C ALA A 35 37.39 -15.73 -15.77
N ARG A 36 38.66 -16.05 -16.07
CA ARG A 36 39.51 -16.89 -15.21
C ARG A 36 40.29 -16.11 -14.15
N THR A 37 40.48 -14.80 -14.35
CA THR A 37 41.31 -13.96 -13.47
C THR A 37 40.49 -13.09 -12.53
N ILE A 38 39.34 -12.59 -12.99
CA ILE A 38 38.45 -11.71 -12.24
C ILE A 38 37.14 -12.44 -11.93
N VAL A 39 37.01 -12.88 -10.68
CA VAL A 39 35.76 -13.41 -10.12
C VAL A 39 35.31 -12.46 -9.02
N GLN A 40 34.30 -11.64 -9.31
CA GLN A 40 33.71 -10.71 -8.34
C GLN A 40 33.11 -11.48 -7.15
N THR A 41 33.19 -10.89 -5.96
CA THR A 41 32.63 -11.46 -4.72
C THR A 41 31.26 -10.85 -4.40
N PRO A 42 30.38 -11.54 -3.64
CA PRO A 42 29.08 -11.03 -3.22
C PRO A 42 29.08 -9.71 -2.42
N ASP A 43 30.23 -9.29 -1.88
CA ASP A 43 30.39 -8.00 -1.17
C ASP A 43 30.02 -6.79 -2.05
N THR A 44 30.24 -6.88 -3.37
CA THR A 44 29.88 -5.81 -4.32
C THR A 44 28.39 -5.48 -4.33
N PHE A 45 27.55 -6.40 -3.87
CA PHE A 45 26.10 -6.22 -3.71
C PHE A 45 25.66 -6.24 -2.24
N HIS A 46 26.59 -6.09 -1.29
CA HIS A 46 26.36 -6.15 0.15
C HIS A 46 25.59 -7.42 0.58
N MET A 47 25.92 -8.56 -0.01
CA MET A 47 25.35 -9.85 0.37
C MET A 47 26.31 -10.60 1.30
N PRO A 48 25.85 -11.13 2.44
CA PRO A 48 26.67 -11.95 3.32
C PRO A 48 26.99 -13.30 2.66
N TYR A 49 28.26 -13.71 2.65
CA TYR A 49 28.67 -14.96 2.01
C TYR A 49 29.83 -15.65 2.73
N GLU A 50 29.91 -16.96 2.51
CA GLU A 50 31.04 -17.81 2.85
C GLU A 50 31.71 -18.22 1.54
N THR A 51 33.02 -17.99 1.41
CA THR A 51 33.80 -18.53 0.28
C THR A 51 34.04 -20.01 0.53
N ILE A 52 33.66 -20.86 -0.41
CA ILE A 52 33.73 -22.32 -0.27
C ILE A 52 34.64 -22.92 -1.34
N THR A 53 35.28 -24.03 -0.98
CA THR A 53 36.01 -24.90 -1.90
C THR A 53 35.50 -26.32 -1.71
N ILE A 54 35.01 -26.94 -2.80
CA ILE A 54 34.41 -28.27 -2.77
C ILE A 54 35.33 -29.21 -3.56
N GLU A 55 35.78 -30.28 -2.92
CA GLU A 55 36.61 -31.31 -3.57
C GLU A 55 35.71 -32.38 -4.18
N THR A 56 35.95 -32.68 -5.46
CA THR A 56 35.21 -33.71 -6.20
C THR A 56 35.85 -35.09 -5.99
N PRO A 57 35.12 -36.19 -6.22
CA PRO A 57 35.67 -37.55 -6.10
C PRO A 57 36.90 -37.84 -6.98
N ASP A 58 37.10 -37.06 -8.05
CA ASP A 58 38.24 -37.12 -8.95
C ASP A 58 39.32 -36.05 -8.66
N ASN A 59 39.32 -35.49 -7.44
CA ASN A 59 40.33 -34.57 -6.89
C ASN A 59 40.39 -33.18 -7.57
N GLU A 60 39.32 -32.75 -8.23
CA GLU A 60 39.18 -31.36 -8.68
C GLU A 60 38.62 -30.49 -7.55
N LYS A 61 38.99 -29.20 -7.55
CA LYS A 61 38.56 -28.23 -6.55
C LYS A 61 37.64 -27.21 -7.21
N LEU A 62 36.40 -27.17 -6.74
CA LEU A 62 35.37 -26.23 -7.20
C LEU A 62 35.31 -25.02 -6.27
N HIS A 63 35.37 -23.83 -6.85
CA HIS A 63 35.23 -22.58 -6.13
C HIS A 63 33.77 -22.10 -6.11
N GLY A 64 33.31 -21.53 -4.99
CA GLY A 64 31.97 -20.96 -4.90
C GLY A 64 31.75 -20.02 -3.73
N TYR A 65 30.53 -19.47 -3.68
CA TYR A 65 30.00 -18.63 -2.63
C TYR A 65 28.70 -19.24 -2.08
N LEU A 66 28.65 -19.41 -0.77
CA LEU A 66 27.41 -19.73 -0.04
C LEU A 66 26.86 -18.45 0.58
N ILE A 67 25.82 -17.90 -0.04
CA ILE A 67 25.14 -16.66 0.34
C ILE A 67 23.96 -17.01 1.26
N LYS A 68 23.99 -16.52 2.51
CA LYS A 68 23.08 -16.97 3.59
C LYS A 68 22.18 -15.87 4.10
N GLN A 69 20.89 -16.17 4.31
CA GLN A 69 19.96 -15.24 4.94
C GLN A 69 20.35 -15.02 6.42
N ILE A 70 20.53 -13.75 6.81
CA ILE A 70 20.95 -13.35 8.16
C ILE A 70 19.86 -13.72 9.18
N ASN A 71 20.24 -14.37 10.28
CA ASN A 71 19.37 -14.76 11.41
C ASN A 71 18.25 -15.79 11.11
N ARG A 72 18.18 -16.40 9.91
CA ARG A 72 17.17 -17.43 9.57
C ARG A 72 17.71 -18.52 8.63
N THR A 73 19.01 -18.77 8.62
CA THR A 73 19.67 -19.63 7.61
C THR A 73 19.06 -21.04 7.50
N ASN A 74 18.80 -21.72 8.62
CA ASN A 74 18.24 -23.07 8.66
C ASN A 74 16.70 -23.14 8.44
N GLU A 75 16.02 -21.99 8.45
CA GLU A 75 14.57 -21.88 8.19
C GLU A 75 14.27 -21.66 6.71
N ARG A 76 15.27 -21.23 5.93
CA ARG A 76 15.13 -20.85 4.52
C ARG A 76 15.57 -21.96 3.57
N GLU A 77 14.95 -21.96 2.40
CA GLU A 77 15.28 -22.87 1.32
C GLU A 77 16.67 -22.53 0.72
N THR A 78 17.39 -23.54 0.25
CA THR A 78 18.71 -23.37 -0.36
C THR A 78 18.66 -23.70 -1.85
N LEU A 79 19.00 -22.72 -2.69
CA LEU A 79 19.05 -22.87 -4.14
C LEU A 79 20.50 -23.07 -4.61
N VAL A 80 20.74 -24.20 -5.28
CA VAL A 80 22.02 -24.50 -5.94
C VAL A 80 21.95 -23.99 -7.37
N PHE A 81 22.80 -23.03 -7.73
CA PHE A 81 22.77 -22.33 -9.00
C PHE A 81 23.79 -22.91 -9.99
N PHE A 82 23.30 -23.55 -11.05
CA PHE A 82 24.06 -24.11 -12.17
C PHE A 82 24.09 -23.10 -13.33
N HIS A 83 25.26 -22.51 -13.61
CA HIS A 83 25.41 -21.47 -14.62
C HIS A 83 25.56 -22.04 -16.07
N GLY A 84 25.53 -21.15 -17.07
CA GLY A 84 25.66 -21.51 -18.48
C GLY A 84 27.10 -21.86 -18.90
N ASN A 85 27.32 -22.05 -20.20
CA ASN A 85 28.60 -22.49 -20.76
C ASN A 85 29.70 -21.42 -20.83
N ALA A 86 29.40 -20.16 -20.48
CA ALA A 86 30.35 -19.04 -20.52
C ALA A 86 30.25 -18.15 -19.27
N GLY A 87 31.32 -17.40 -19.00
CA GLY A 87 31.47 -16.55 -17.82
C GLY A 87 31.74 -17.33 -16.53
N ASN A 88 31.71 -16.65 -15.40
CA ASN A 88 31.91 -17.23 -14.07
C ASN A 88 30.80 -16.81 -13.10
N ILE A 89 30.84 -17.31 -11.87
CA ILE A 89 29.88 -16.97 -10.80
C ILE A 89 29.82 -15.48 -10.47
N GLY A 90 30.90 -14.72 -10.62
CA GLY A 90 30.92 -13.27 -10.45
C GLY A 90 29.93 -12.57 -11.39
N HIS A 91 29.85 -13.04 -12.65
CA HIS A 91 28.89 -12.52 -13.65
C HIS A 91 27.43 -12.89 -13.33
N ARG A 92 27.20 -13.78 -12.37
CA ARG A 92 25.85 -14.21 -11.94
C ARG A 92 25.39 -13.55 -10.66
N LEU A 93 26.24 -12.72 -10.02
CA LEU A 93 25.93 -12.06 -8.75
C LEU A 93 24.74 -11.10 -8.83
N GLN A 94 24.50 -10.42 -9.95
CA GLN A 94 23.32 -9.56 -10.11
C GLN A 94 22.02 -10.37 -10.06
N ASN A 95 21.97 -11.50 -10.78
CA ASN A 95 20.83 -12.41 -10.74
C ASN A 95 20.70 -13.08 -9.37
N ALA A 96 21.81 -13.51 -8.76
CA ALA A 96 21.81 -14.05 -7.41
C ALA A 96 21.33 -13.03 -6.36
N ASN A 97 21.71 -11.75 -6.49
CA ASN A 97 21.26 -10.66 -5.63
C ASN A 97 19.76 -10.44 -5.73
N LEU A 98 19.24 -10.46 -6.96
CA LEU A 98 17.81 -10.37 -7.21
C LEU A 98 17.08 -11.53 -6.53
N LEU A 99 17.47 -12.78 -6.79
CA LEU A 99 16.89 -13.98 -6.17
C LEU A 99 17.00 -13.97 -4.63
N TYR A 100 18.17 -13.61 -4.09
CA TYR A 100 18.44 -13.55 -2.65
C TYR A 100 17.48 -12.57 -1.95
N ARG A 101 17.32 -11.36 -2.50
CA ARG A 101 16.51 -10.31 -1.88
C ARG A 101 15.01 -10.52 -2.09
N THR A 102 14.57 -10.90 -3.29
CA THR A 102 13.14 -10.98 -3.61
C THR A 102 12.51 -12.31 -3.25
N CYS A 103 13.26 -13.42 -3.35
CA CYS A 103 12.76 -14.75 -3.03
C CYS A 103 13.09 -15.17 -1.59
N ASN A 104 13.98 -14.46 -0.90
CA ASN A 104 14.35 -14.70 0.51
C ASN A 104 14.86 -16.13 0.76
N ILE A 105 15.78 -16.58 -0.10
CA ILE A 105 16.39 -17.92 -0.09
C ILE A 105 17.90 -17.83 0.15
N ASN A 106 18.50 -18.91 0.63
CA ASN A 106 19.96 -19.09 0.58
C ASN A 106 20.36 -19.48 -0.84
N ILE A 107 21.55 -19.06 -1.29
CA ILE A 107 22.05 -19.38 -2.63
C ILE A 107 23.46 -19.95 -2.50
N LEU A 108 23.66 -21.15 -3.04
CA LEU A 108 24.99 -21.68 -3.31
C LEU A 108 25.30 -21.51 -4.79
N LEU A 109 26.29 -20.66 -5.07
CA LEU A 109 26.74 -20.30 -6.40
C LEU A 109 28.17 -20.82 -6.58
N PHE A 110 28.44 -21.64 -7.59
CA PHE A 110 29.75 -22.27 -7.77
C PHE A 110 30.15 -22.32 -9.26
N ASP A 111 31.46 -22.30 -9.53
CA ASP A 111 32.01 -22.50 -10.87
C ASP A 111 32.30 -23.99 -11.09
N TYR A 112 31.92 -24.53 -12.25
CA TYR A 112 32.34 -25.88 -12.67
C TYR A 112 33.85 -26.01 -12.77
N ARG A 113 34.35 -27.24 -12.80
CA ARG A 113 35.77 -27.50 -13.13
C ARG A 113 36.17 -26.76 -14.42
N GLY A 114 37.32 -26.11 -14.39
CA GLY A 114 37.83 -25.28 -15.47
C GLY A 114 37.19 -23.89 -15.62
N TYR A 115 36.18 -23.51 -14.83
CA TYR A 115 35.58 -22.17 -14.82
C TYR A 115 36.03 -21.33 -13.62
N GLY A 116 36.08 -20.00 -13.79
CA GLY A 116 36.45 -19.06 -12.73
C GLY A 116 37.72 -19.43 -11.99
N LYS A 117 37.62 -19.75 -10.70
CA LYS A 117 38.76 -20.19 -9.86
C LYS A 117 38.86 -21.70 -9.66
N SER A 118 37.96 -22.49 -10.25
CA SER A 118 37.96 -23.95 -10.15
C SER A 118 39.08 -24.57 -11.00
N THR A 119 39.63 -25.70 -10.53
CA THR A 119 40.68 -26.47 -11.23
C THR A 119 40.08 -27.39 -12.30
N GLY A 120 40.93 -28.06 -13.09
CA GLY A 120 40.52 -29.06 -14.06
C GLY A 120 40.03 -28.50 -15.40
N THR A 121 39.46 -29.37 -16.23
CA THR A 121 38.91 -29.05 -17.56
C THR A 121 37.46 -29.52 -17.69
N PRO A 122 36.57 -28.74 -18.30
CA PRO A 122 35.16 -29.10 -18.40
C PRO A 122 34.91 -30.24 -19.39
N SER A 123 33.98 -31.12 -19.05
CA SER A 123 33.44 -32.18 -19.90
C SER A 123 32.03 -32.55 -19.40
N GLU A 124 31.22 -33.24 -20.21
CA GLU A 124 29.86 -33.60 -19.77
C GLU A 124 29.88 -34.43 -18.48
N THR A 125 30.73 -35.45 -18.42
CA THR A 125 30.87 -36.29 -17.23
C THR A 125 31.45 -35.52 -16.05
N GLY A 126 32.39 -34.60 -16.30
CA GLY A 126 32.97 -33.75 -15.27
C GLY A 126 31.94 -32.84 -14.61
N LEU A 127 31.12 -32.15 -15.41
CA LEU A 127 30.07 -31.27 -14.88
C LEU A 127 28.99 -32.04 -14.09
N TYR A 128 28.72 -33.30 -14.44
CA TYR A 128 27.83 -34.16 -13.65
C TYR A 128 28.44 -34.57 -12.31
N THR A 129 29.74 -34.92 -12.29
CA THR A 129 30.49 -35.18 -11.06
C THR A 129 30.49 -33.95 -10.15
N ASP A 130 30.71 -32.75 -10.72
CA ASP A 130 30.69 -31.49 -9.99
C ASP A 130 29.32 -31.24 -9.35
N ALA A 131 28.24 -31.43 -10.11
CA ALA A 131 26.88 -31.23 -9.61
C ALA A 131 26.53 -32.14 -8.43
N LEU A 132 26.96 -33.42 -8.50
CA LEU A 132 26.76 -34.36 -7.40
C LEU A 132 27.59 -33.98 -6.17
N ALA A 133 28.86 -33.60 -6.35
CA ALA A 133 29.74 -33.17 -5.26
C ALA A 133 29.17 -31.93 -4.54
N VAL A 134 28.67 -30.95 -5.29
CA VAL A 134 28.03 -29.75 -4.76
C VAL A 134 26.76 -30.06 -4.00
N TYR A 135 25.90 -30.93 -4.54
CA TYR A 135 24.70 -31.38 -3.84
C TYR A 135 25.02 -32.08 -2.52
N GLN A 136 26.02 -32.96 -2.52
CA GLN A 136 26.49 -33.65 -1.32
C GLN A 136 27.08 -32.67 -0.30
N TYR A 137 27.80 -31.64 -0.76
CA TYR A 137 28.30 -30.57 0.11
C TYR A 137 27.15 -29.87 0.84
N VAL A 138 26.10 -29.42 0.12
CA VAL A 138 24.93 -28.78 0.72
C VAL A 138 24.21 -29.71 1.70
N ARG A 139 24.04 -30.99 1.35
CA ARG A 139 23.39 -31.99 2.23
C ARG A 139 24.17 -32.26 3.52
N LYS A 140 25.49 -32.07 3.53
CA LYS A 140 26.35 -32.26 4.71
C LYS A 140 26.36 -31.03 5.64
N ARG A 141 25.85 -29.89 5.22
CA ARG A 141 25.79 -28.67 6.05
C ARG A 141 24.66 -28.77 7.08
N ASN A 142 25.00 -28.55 8.35
CA ASN A 142 24.04 -28.56 9.47
C ASN A 142 23.42 -27.18 9.74
N ASP A 143 24.00 -26.11 9.21
CA ASP A 143 23.47 -24.75 9.28
C ASP A 143 22.45 -24.43 8.18
N LEU A 144 22.27 -25.33 7.20
CA LEU A 144 21.29 -25.23 6.13
C LEU A 144 20.10 -26.16 6.36
N ASN A 145 18.95 -25.79 5.81
CA ASN A 145 17.80 -26.70 5.79
C ASN A 145 18.05 -27.85 4.81
N GLN A 146 18.32 -29.04 5.34
CA GLN A 146 18.65 -30.19 4.50
C GLN A 146 17.45 -30.67 3.69
N GLU A 147 16.21 -30.43 4.09
CA GLU A 147 15.01 -30.92 3.38
C GLU A 147 14.57 -29.98 2.25
N LYS A 148 14.91 -28.69 2.34
CA LYS A 148 14.44 -27.65 1.42
C LYS A 148 15.49 -27.20 0.40
N ILE A 149 16.01 -28.14 -0.38
CA ILE A 149 17.02 -27.87 -1.42
C ILE A 149 16.39 -27.79 -2.80
N PHE A 150 16.63 -26.68 -3.50
CA PHE A 150 16.25 -26.43 -4.89
C PHE A 150 17.45 -26.51 -5.82
N LEU A 151 17.22 -26.99 -7.04
CA LEU A 151 18.17 -26.84 -8.14
C LEU A 151 17.68 -25.75 -9.08
N PHE A 152 18.58 -24.85 -9.48
CA PHE A 152 18.33 -23.84 -10.51
C PHE A 152 19.36 -23.99 -11.61
N GLY A 153 18.95 -24.11 -12.86
CA GLY A 153 19.90 -24.19 -13.98
C GLY A 153 19.48 -23.33 -15.16
N ARG A 154 20.45 -22.58 -15.72
CA ARG A 154 20.27 -21.79 -16.95
C ARG A 154 21.02 -22.41 -18.11
N SER A 155 20.38 -22.55 -19.26
CA SER A 155 21.02 -23.04 -20.49
C SER A 155 21.72 -24.39 -20.25
N LEU A 156 23.03 -24.51 -20.50
CA LEU A 156 23.82 -25.70 -20.16
C LEU A 156 23.64 -26.15 -18.69
N GLY A 157 23.59 -25.21 -17.75
CA GLY A 157 23.37 -25.49 -16.34
C GLY A 157 22.00 -26.11 -16.05
N GLY A 158 21.00 -25.84 -16.89
CA GLY A 158 19.71 -26.52 -16.84
C GLY A 158 19.84 -28.00 -17.19
N ALA A 159 20.60 -28.35 -18.22
CA ALA A 159 20.85 -29.75 -18.57
C ALA A 159 21.59 -30.51 -17.45
N VAL A 160 22.53 -29.83 -16.77
CA VAL A 160 23.24 -30.36 -15.59
C VAL A 160 22.28 -30.56 -14.40
N ALA A 161 21.43 -29.57 -14.10
CA ALA A 161 20.44 -29.65 -13.03
C ALA A 161 19.44 -30.80 -13.27
N LEU A 162 18.97 -30.96 -14.51
CA LEU A 162 18.07 -32.06 -14.89
C LEU A 162 18.74 -33.42 -14.81
N HIS A 163 20.03 -33.53 -15.12
CA HIS A 163 20.77 -34.77 -14.92
C HIS A 163 20.86 -35.15 -13.44
N LEU A 164 21.28 -34.22 -12.58
CA LEU A 164 21.38 -34.47 -11.14
C LEU A 164 20.01 -34.86 -10.56
N ALA A 165 18.95 -34.12 -10.90
CA ALA A 165 17.60 -34.44 -10.44
C ALA A 165 17.12 -35.82 -10.92
N SER A 166 17.39 -36.19 -12.17
CA SER A 166 17.04 -37.49 -12.72
C SER A 166 17.80 -38.63 -12.02
N HIS A 167 19.10 -38.45 -11.77
CA HIS A 167 19.94 -39.40 -11.05
C HIS A 167 19.45 -39.61 -9.61
N LEU A 168 19.19 -38.51 -8.88
CA LEU A 168 18.68 -38.57 -7.51
C LEU A 168 17.28 -39.20 -7.42
N ALA A 169 16.42 -38.95 -8.41
CA ALA A 169 15.09 -39.57 -8.50
C ALA A 169 15.18 -41.09 -8.73
N GLN A 170 16.09 -41.54 -9.59
CA GLN A 170 16.30 -42.97 -9.85
C GLN A 170 16.93 -43.69 -8.64
N MET A 171 17.77 -43.00 -7.89
CA MET A 171 18.33 -43.51 -6.63
C MET A 171 17.37 -43.45 -5.43
N ASN A 172 16.16 -42.90 -5.58
CA ASN A 172 15.22 -42.65 -4.50
C ASN A 172 15.87 -41.91 -3.30
N ALA A 173 16.66 -40.87 -3.59
CA ALA A 173 17.37 -40.13 -2.56
C ALA A 173 16.41 -39.55 -1.49
N THR A 174 16.75 -39.73 -0.22
CA THR A 174 15.98 -39.23 0.94
C THR A 174 16.81 -38.23 1.77
N PRO A 175 16.26 -37.05 2.11
CA PRO A 175 15.00 -36.48 1.61
C PRO A 175 15.06 -36.22 0.09
N PRO A 176 13.92 -36.25 -0.64
CA PRO A 176 13.89 -35.86 -2.05
C PRO A 176 14.29 -34.38 -2.23
N LEU A 177 14.53 -33.97 -3.47
CA LEU A 177 14.67 -32.54 -3.80
C LEU A 177 13.35 -31.81 -3.54
N TYR A 178 13.45 -30.57 -3.05
CA TYR A 178 12.28 -29.76 -2.73
C TYR A 178 11.63 -29.16 -3.99
N GLY A 179 12.44 -28.88 -5.02
CA GLY A 179 11.97 -28.58 -6.37
C GLY A 179 13.10 -28.20 -7.33
N ILE A 180 12.73 -27.91 -8.57
CA ILE A 180 13.67 -27.60 -9.65
C ILE A 180 13.19 -26.37 -10.42
N ILE A 181 14.11 -25.51 -10.84
CA ILE A 181 13.85 -24.38 -11.74
C ILE A 181 14.83 -24.50 -12.92
N VAL A 182 14.32 -24.45 -14.15
CA VAL A 182 15.13 -24.45 -15.36
C VAL A 182 14.80 -23.23 -16.21
N GLU A 183 15.82 -22.51 -16.65
CA GLU A 183 15.72 -21.29 -17.47
C GLU A 183 16.37 -21.52 -18.84
N ASN A 184 15.67 -21.19 -19.93
CA ASN A 184 16.22 -21.17 -21.30
C ASN A 184 17.09 -22.41 -21.64
N THR A 185 16.58 -23.60 -21.35
CA THR A 185 17.31 -24.88 -21.44
C THR A 185 16.86 -25.70 -22.65
N PHE A 186 17.78 -26.51 -23.20
CA PHE A 186 17.61 -27.25 -24.44
C PHE A 186 17.33 -28.75 -24.23
N THR A 187 16.82 -29.42 -25.26
CA THR A 187 16.48 -30.85 -25.24
C THR A 187 17.69 -31.78 -25.31
N SER A 188 18.69 -31.44 -26.13
CA SER A 188 20.01 -32.08 -26.20
C SER A 188 21.02 -31.23 -26.99
N ILE A 189 22.32 -31.51 -26.86
CA ILE A 189 23.36 -30.86 -27.69
C ILE A 189 23.23 -31.21 -29.18
N PRO A 190 22.94 -32.48 -29.58
CA PRO A 190 22.62 -32.78 -30.97
C PRO A 190 21.47 -31.94 -31.53
N ASP A 191 20.40 -31.72 -30.76
CA ASP A 191 19.29 -30.86 -31.19
C ASP A 191 19.73 -29.39 -31.34
N MET A 192 20.59 -28.90 -30.43
CA MET A 192 21.17 -27.56 -30.52
C MET A 192 22.10 -27.39 -31.73
N ALA A 193 22.93 -28.39 -32.03
CA ALA A 193 23.82 -28.35 -33.18
C ALA A 193 23.03 -28.22 -34.50
N LYS A 194 21.94 -28.99 -34.65
CA LYS A 194 21.03 -28.86 -35.79
C LYS A 194 20.44 -27.47 -35.90
N ARG A 195 20.03 -26.86 -34.78
CA ARG A 195 19.47 -25.50 -34.72
C ARG A 195 20.48 -24.40 -35.06
N LEU A 196 21.72 -24.53 -34.60
CA LEU A 196 22.75 -23.49 -34.75
C LEU A 196 23.37 -23.51 -36.13
N PHE A 197 23.66 -24.70 -36.69
CA PHE A 197 24.36 -24.82 -37.97
C PHE A 197 23.41 -24.95 -39.17
N GLN A 198 22.15 -25.35 -38.96
CA GLN A 198 21.11 -25.48 -40.00
C GLN A 198 21.54 -26.28 -41.25
N VAL A 199 22.46 -27.25 -41.09
CA VAL A 199 22.93 -28.11 -42.19
C VAL A 199 22.21 -29.46 -42.14
N THR A 200 21.56 -29.83 -43.24
CA THR A 200 20.79 -31.09 -43.38
C THR A 200 21.60 -32.35 -43.14
N VAL A 201 22.94 -32.30 -43.30
CA VAL A 201 23.83 -33.43 -42.99
C VAL A 201 23.78 -33.81 -41.50
N LEU A 202 23.57 -32.83 -40.60
CA LEU A 202 23.51 -33.06 -39.15
C LEU A 202 22.32 -33.92 -38.73
N ASP A 203 21.29 -34.06 -39.58
CA ASP A 203 20.15 -34.92 -39.31
C ASP A 203 20.47 -36.41 -39.34
N TYR A 204 21.55 -36.78 -40.03
CA TYR A 204 22.00 -38.16 -40.20
C TYR A 204 23.22 -38.49 -39.34
N VAL A 205 23.77 -37.52 -38.59
CA VAL A 205 24.93 -37.73 -37.72
C VAL A 205 24.52 -38.51 -36.47
N PRO A 206 25.08 -39.72 -36.22
CA PRO A 206 24.76 -40.50 -35.03
C PRO A 206 25.24 -39.83 -33.73
N ASN A 207 24.55 -40.11 -32.62
CA ASN A 207 24.90 -39.55 -31.30
C ASN A 207 26.34 -39.82 -30.84
N TRP A 208 26.97 -40.92 -31.28
CA TRP A 208 28.36 -41.25 -30.92
C TRP A 208 29.40 -40.31 -31.55
N CYS A 209 29.01 -39.52 -32.57
CA CYS A 209 29.86 -38.46 -33.13
C CYS A 209 29.89 -37.19 -32.25
N TYR A 210 28.95 -37.06 -31.31
CA TYR A 210 28.90 -35.95 -30.37
C TYR A 210 29.61 -36.35 -29.08
N LYS A 211 30.69 -35.64 -28.75
CA LYS A 211 31.44 -35.87 -27.51
C LYS A 211 30.60 -35.56 -26.27
N ASN A 212 29.79 -34.49 -26.35
CA ASN A 212 28.83 -34.09 -25.32
C ASN A 212 27.42 -34.16 -25.90
N VAL A 213 26.53 -34.89 -25.23
CA VAL A 213 25.15 -35.16 -25.65
C VAL A 213 24.14 -34.38 -24.83
N TYR A 214 24.34 -34.27 -23.50
CA TYR A 214 23.42 -33.63 -22.56
C TYR A 214 21.93 -33.90 -22.86
N SER A 215 21.52 -35.18 -22.81
CA SER A 215 20.14 -35.58 -23.14
C SER A 215 19.11 -35.16 -22.07
N SER A 216 18.79 -33.87 -21.97
CA SER A 216 17.80 -33.31 -21.04
C SER A 216 16.42 -33.93 -21.23
N LEU A 217 16.03 -34.19 -22.48
CA LEU A 217 14.72 -34.74 -22.85
C LEU A 217 14.48 -36.17 -22.32
N SER A 218 15.52 -37.00 -22.26
CA SER A 218 15.40 -38.32 -21.63
C SER A 218 15.34 -38.20 -20.11
N LYS A 219 16.18 -37.33 -19.54
CA LYS A 219 16.33 -37.16 -18.09
C LYS A 219 15.07 -36.60 -17.42
N ILE A 220 14.38 -35.66 -18.08
CA ILE A 220 13.18 -34.98 -17.56
C ILE A 220 12.02 -35.96 -17.28
N ARG A 221 11.97 -37.09 -17.98
CA ARG A 221 10.91 -38.12 -17.84
C ARG A 221 10.96 -38.84 -16.48
N HIS A 222 12.10 -38.83 -15.80
CA HIS A 222 12.27 -39.46 -14.49
C HIS A 222 11.97 -38.50 -13.32
N ILE A 223 11.77 -37.21 -13.60
CA ILE A 223 11.59 -36.17 -12.59
C ILE A 223 10.12 -36.07 -12.18
N LYS A 224 9.85 -36.26 -10.89
CA LYS A 224 8.50 -36.19 -10.28
C LYS A 224 8.33 -35.09 -9.23
N VAL A 225 9.41 -34.45 -8.82
CA VAL A 225 9.39 -33.32 -7.87
C VAL A 225 8.82 -32.06 -8.54
N PRO A 226 8.35 -31.05 -7.78
CA PRO A 226 7.86 -29.80 -8.35
C PRO A 226 8.91 -29.15 -9.26
N ILE A 227 8.49 -28.63 -10.42
CA ILE A 227 9.40 -28.01 -11.39
C ILE A 227 8.79 -26.77 -12.06
N LEU A 228 9.61 -25.73 -12.21
CA LEU A 228 9.29 -24.50 -12.92
C LEU A 228 10.18 -24.34 -14.16
N PHE A 229 9.55 -24.13 -15.31
CA PHE A 229 10.19 -23.85 -16.59
C PHE A 229 10.05 -22.36 -16.89
N LEU A 230 11.16 -21.65 -17.04
CA LEU A 230 11.23 -20.22 -17.37
C LEU A 230 11.80 -20.08 -18.79
N SER A 231 11.01 -19.63 -19.74
CA SER A 231 11.39 -19.57 -21.16
C SER A 231 11.31 -18.13 -21.67
N GLY A 232 12.38 -17.61 -22.27
CA GLY A 232 12.37 -16.33 -22.98
C GLY A 232 11.71 -16.50 -24.35
N GLY A 233 10.63 -15.76 -24.61
CA GLY A 233 9.87 -15.82 -25.87
C GLY A 233 10.65 -15.35 -27.10
N GLN A 234 11.70 -14.57 -26.89
CA GLN A 234 12.64 -14.09 -27.91
C GLN A 234 14.04 -14.73 -27.74
N ASP A 235 14.12 -15.92 -27.16
CA ASP A 235 15.39 -16.66 -27.10
C ASP A 235 15.78 -17.17 -28.50
N GLU A 236 16.68 -16.44 -29.15
CA GLU A 236 17.20 -16.78 -30.47
C GLU A 236 18.21 -17.93 -30.45
N LEU A 237 18.82 -18.21 -29.27
CA LEU A 237 19.83 -19.25 -29.12
C LEU A 237 19.19 -20.61 -28.85
N VAL A 238 18.41 -20.71 -27.77
CA VAL A 238 17.65 -21.91 -27.39
C VAL A 238 16.17 -21.65 -27.69
N PRO A 239 15.62 -22.21 -28.78
CA PRO A 239 14.26 -21.91 -29.17
C PRO A 239 13.25 -22.28 -28.07
N PRO A 240 12.23 -21.44 -27.80
CA PRO A 240 11.23 -21.69 -26.76
C PRO A 240 10.55 -23.07 -26.85
N GLN A 241 10.43 -23.61 -28.07
CA GLN A 241 9.85 -24.93 -28.35
C GLN A 241 10.62 -26.06 -27.64
N MET A 242 11.93 -25.90 -27.40
CA MET A 242 12.70 -26.88 -26.64
C MET A 242 12.25 -26.91 -25.17
N MET A 243 11.98 -25.76 -24.57
CA MET A 243 11.45 -25.65 -23.20
C MET A 243 10.03 -26.19 -23.08
N GLU A 244 9.17 -25.91 -24.07
CA GLU A 244 7.83 -26.48 -24.17
C GLU A 244 7.88 -28.01 -24.22
N LYS A 245 8.74 -28.58 -25.07
CA LYS A 245 8.92 -30.03 -25.20
C LYS A 245 9.44 -30.68 -23.92
N LEU A 246 10.36 -30.02 -23.20
CA LEU A 246 10.81 -30.48 -21.88
C LEU A 246 9.66 -30.47 -20.86
N HIS A 247 8.84 -29.41 -20.86
CA HIS A 247 7.66 -29.32 -20.00
C HIS A 247 6.65 -30.43 -20.31
N GLU A 248 6.35 -30.68 -21.58
CA GLU A 248 5.41 -31.74 -22.01
C GLU A 248 5.84 -33.13 -21.53
N GLU A 249 7.12 -33.48 -21.74
CA GLU A 249 7.67 -34.79 -21.39
C GLU A 249 7.87 -35.01 -19.88
N CYS A 250 7.92 -33.93 -19.10
CA CYS A 250 8.06 -33.99 -17.65
C CYS A 250 6.88 -34.72 -16.98
N LYS A 251 7.19 -35.71 -16.14
CA LYS A 251 6.18 -36.53 -15.42
C LYS A 251 5.81 -36.00 -14.03
N SER A 252 6.30 -34.82 -13.66
CA SER A 252 5.89 -34.14 -12.44
C SER A 252 4.41 -33.73 -12.53
N SER A 253 3.64 -34.05 -11.49
CA SER A 253 2.26 -33.57 -11.34
C SER A 253 2.20 -32.09 -10.94
N LYS A 254 3.34 -31.47 -10.63
CA LYS A 254 3.48 -30.09 -10.18
C LYS A 254 4.50 -29.36 -11.08
N LYS A 255 4.21 -29.31 -12.37
CA LYS A 255 5.00 -28.57 -13.37
C LYS A 255 4.32 -27.27 -13.76
N GLN A 256 5.10 -26.21 -13.94
CA GLN A 256 4.65 -24.90 -14.40
C GLN A 256 5.57 -24.41 -15.53
N LEU A 257 5.00 -23.91 -16.62
CA LEU A 257 5.72 -23.24 -17.69
C LEU A 257 5.35 -21.76 -17.70
N THR A 258 6.37 -20.89 -17.69
CA THR A 258 6.21 -19.45 -17.87
C THR A 258 7.03 -19.01 -19.07
N ILE A 259 6.37 -18.39 -20.03
CA ILE A 259 7.02 -17.77 -21.19
C ILE A 259 7.03 -16.26 -20.97
N PHE A 260 8.20 -15.64 -21.08
CA PHE A 260 8.39 -14.19 -20.99
C PHE A 260 8.48 -13.63 -22.40
N PRO A 261 7.44 -12.96 -22.94
CA PRO A 261 7.36 -12.60 -24.36
C PRO A 261 8.59 -11.86 -24.88
N ASP A 262 9.15 -10.95 -24.09
CA ASP A 262 10.32 -10.14 -24.45
C ASP A 262 11.65 -10.68 -23.87
N GLY A 263 11.61 -11.84 -23.21
CA GLY A 263 12.80 -12.44 -22.61
C GLY A 263 13.72 -13.04 -23.68
N GLN A 264 15.01 -12.69 -23.65
CA GLN A 264 16.05 -13.27 -24.52
C GLN A 264 16.96 -14.21 -23.70
N HIS A 265 17.85 -14.95 -24.37
CA HIS A 265 18.67 -16.01 -23.74
C HIS A 265 19.35 -15.61 -22.43
N ASN A 266 19.96 -14.42 -22.41
CA ASN A 266 20.73 -13.92 -21.26
C ASN A 266 19.99 -12.87 -20.43
N THR A 267 18.81 -12.41 -20.86
CA THR A 267 18.07 -11.29 -20.25
C THR A 267 16.69 -11.68 -19.76
N THR A 268 16.23 -12.93 -19.92
CA THR A 268 14.94 -13.41 -19.37
C THR A 268 14.77 -13.10 -17.88
N TRP A 269 15.86 -13.14 -17.10
CA TRP A 269 15.83 -12.80 -15.67
C TRP A 269 15.62 -11.32 -15.36
N LEU A 270 15.73 -10.43 -16.36
CA LEU A 270 15.40 -9.01 -16.29
C LEU A 270 13.94 -8.74 -16.67
N SER A 271 13.23 -9.74 -17.21
CA SER A 271 11.83 -9.58 -17.61
C SER A 271 10.94 -9.28 -16.41
N HIS A 272 9.93 -8.44 -16.64
CA HIS A 272 8.90 -8.14 -15.66
C HIS A 272 8.27 -9.44 -15.13
N ASP A 273 7.94 -9.49 -13.84
CA ASP A 273 7.45 -10.67 -13.12
C ASP A 273 8.43 -11.85 -12.91
N TYR A 274 9.68 -11.84 -13.41
CA TYR A 274 10.57 -13.01 -13.33
C TYR A 274 10.69 -13.61 -11.91
N THR A 275 11.02 -12.79 -10.92
CA THR A 275 11.11 -13.23 -9.52
C THR A 275 9.75 -13.43 -8.85
N THR A 276 8.71 -12.73 -9.31
CA THR A 276 7.33 -12.97 -8.87
C THR A 276 6.89 -14.40 -9.22
N ARG A 277 7.24 -14.90 -10.41
CA ARG A 277 6.90 -16.27 -10.86
C ARG A 277 7.63 -17.31 -10.03
N ILE A 278 8.92 -17.10 -9.76
CA ILE A 278 9.71 -17.94 -8.87
C ILE A 278 9.11 -17.92 -7.44
N ARG A 279 8.80 -16.75 -6.89
CA ARG A 279 8.21 -16.62 -5.54
C ARG A 279 6.84 -17.31 -5.44
N LYS A 280 5.99 -17.19 -6.46
CA LYS A 280 4.70 -17.89 -6.52
C LYS A 280 4.89 -19.40 -6.54
N PHE A 281 5.87 -19.90 -7.30
CA PHE A 281 6.20 -21.32 -7.33
C PHE A 281 6.70 -21.84 -5.98
N LEU A 282 7.64 -21.13 -5.33
CA LEU A 282 8.15 -21.45 -4.00
C LEU A 282 7.01 -21.44 -2.94
N ALA A 283 6.14 -20.45 -2.99
CA ALA A 283 4.99 -20.35 -2.09
C ALA A 283 3.97 -21.47 -2.32
N ALA A 284 3.72 -21.84 -3.58
CA ALA A 284 2.80 -22.93 -3.91
C ALA A 284 3.27 -24.25 -3.29
N ILE A 285 4.57 -24.57 -3.38
CA ILE A 285 5.15 -25.78 -2.76
C ILE A 285 4.93 -25.78 -1.24
N ASN A 286 5.15 -24.65 -0.57
CA ASN A 286 4.92 -24.48 0.88
C ASN A 286 3.43 -24.60 1.28
N VAL A 287 2.49 -24.14 0.44
CA VAL A 287 1.03 -24.28 0.67
C VAL A 287 0.58 -25.73 0.50
N TYR A 288 1.16 -26.48 -0.44
CA TYR A 288 0.87 -27.91 -0.60
C TYR A 288 1.32 -28.74 0.61
N GLU A 289 2.46 -28.41 1.22
CA GLU A 289 2.93 -29.04 2.47
C GLU A 289 1.93 -28.78 3.63
N LYS A 290 1.48 -27.53 3.80
CA LYS A 290 0.44 -27.19 4.80
C LYS A 290 -0.92 -27.83 4.51
N LYS A 291 -1.31 -27.97 3.24
CA LYS A 291 -2.52 -28.71 2.85
C LYS A 291 -2.40 -30.21 3.08
N LYS A 292 -1.22 -30.81 2.92
CA LYS A 292 -0.98 -32.22 3.27
C LYS A 292 -1.12 -32.45 4.78
N PHE A 293 -0.71 -31.47 5.60
CA PHE A 293 -0.92 -31.48 7.06
C PHE A 293 -2.40 -31.29 7.46
N ASN A 294 -3.15 -30.46 6.74
CA ASN A 294 -4.57 -30.22 7.01
C ASN A 294 -5.51 -31.29 6.41
N HIS A 295 -5.14 -31.97 5.31
CA HIS A 295 -5.92 -33.07 4.75
C HIS A 295 -5.88 -34.33 5.61
N ILE A 296 -4.76 -34.58 6.32
CA ILE A 296 -4.65 -35.69 7.28
C ILE A 296 -5.65 -35.50 8.44
N MET A 297 -5.96 -34.25 8.83
CA MET A 297 -6.98 -33.95 9.83
C MET A 297 -8.43 -33.96 9.29
N PHE A 298 -8.64 -33.78 7.99
CA PHE A 298 -9.97 -33.65 7.39
C PHE A 298 -10.54 -35.00 6.93
N ASP A 299 -9.68 -35.90 6.43
CA ASP A 299 -10.11 -37.24 5.99
C ASP A 299 -10.47 -38.14 7.18
N GLU A 300 -9.81 -37.98 8.34
CA GLU A 300 -10.14 -38.72 9.57
C GLU A 300 -11.50 -38.29 10.18
N ILE A 301 -11.87 -37.01 10.06
CA ILE A 301 -13.15 -36.48 10.55
C ILE A 301 -14.31 -36.87 9.62
N ILE A 302 -14.08 -36.87 8.30
CA ILE A 302 -15.08 -37.33 7.31
C ILE A 302 -15.34 -38.83 7.45
N SER A 303 -14.31 -39.65 7.66
CA SER A 303 -14.48 -41.09 7.93
C SER A 303 -15.22 -41.35 9.24
N LEU A 304 -15.00 -40.56 10.29
CA LEU A 304 -15.73 -40.68 11.56
C LEU A 304 -17.21 -40.29 11.42
N ILE A 305 -17.52 -39.23 10.65
CA ILE A 305 -18.90 -38.79 10.37
C ILE A 305 -19.62 -39.83 9.49
N PHE A 306 -18.94 -40.41 8.50
CA PHE A 306 -19.51 -41.46 7.65
C PHE A 306 -19.78 -42.75 8.43
N TYR A 307 -18.91 -43.10 9.39
CA TYR A 307 -19.09 -44.26 10.27
C TYR A 307 -20.25 -44.06 11.25
N ILE A 308 -20.42 -42.85 11.80
CA ILE A 308 -21.56 -42.48 12.66
C ILE A 308 -22.87 -42.49 11.86
N PHE A 309 -22.86 -42.05 10.60
CA PHE A 309 -24.03 -42.09 9.72
C PHE A 309 -24.45 -43.53 9.37
N ILE A 310 -23.50 -44.43 9.13
CA ILE A 310 -23.77 -45.86 8.86
C ILE A 310 -24.30 -46.56 10.11
N LEU A 311 -23.76 -46.26 11.30
CA LEU A 311 -24.27 -46.79 12.57
C LEU A 311 -25.71 -46.32 12.86
N LEU A 312 -26.04 -45.07 12.59
CA LEU A 312 -27.40 -44.54 12.75
C LEU A 312 -28.37 -45.12 11.71
N PHE A 313 -27.89 -45.45 10.50
CA PHE A 313 -28.69 -46.09 9.45
C PHE A 313 -28.93 -47.59 9.71
N GLN A 314 -27.96 -48.30 10.32
CA GLN A 314 -28.11 -49.71 10.71
C GLN A 314 -29.00 -49.91 11.93
N ILE A 315 -29.03 -48.95 12.87
CA ILE A 315 -29.91 -49.02 14.06
C ILE A 315 -31.40 -48.81 13.68
N HIS A 316 -31.70 -48.22 12.52
CA HIS A 316 -33.08 -47.98 12.08
C HIS A 316 -33.71 -49.13 11.25
N PHE A 317 -32.94 -50.15 10.85
CA PHE A 317 -33.43 -51.26 9.99
C PHE A 317 -33.47 -52.64 10.64
N THR A 318 -33.17 -52.78 11.93
CA THR A 318 -33.27 -54.08 12.65
C THR A 318 -34.16 -54.00 13.88
N TYR A 319 -35.42 -53.58 13.69
CA TYR A 319 -36.52 -53.98 14.56
C TYR A 319 -37.72 -54.44 13.73
N SER A 320 -37.53 -55.55 13.01
CA SER A 320 -38.63 -56.47 12.74
C SER A 320 -38.11 -57.91 12.76
N SER A 321 -38.63 -58.67 13.73
CA SER A 321 -38.72 -60.14 13.79
C SER A 321 -37.43 -60.99 13.83
N SER A 322 -37.11 -61.37 15.07
CA SER A 322 -37.01 -62.75 15.56
C SER A 322 -35.85 -63.67 15.13
N SER A 323 -35.13 -64.11 16.18
CA SER A 323 -34.53 -65.44 16.40
C SER A 323 -33.10 -65.69 15.88
N SER A 324 -32.16 -65.57 16.83
CA SER A 324 -31.11 -66.54 17.18
C SER A 324 -30.28 -67.19 16.07
N ILE A 325 -28.97 -66.89 16.05
CA ILE A 325 -27.89 -67.86 15.81
C ILE A 325 -26.60 -67.40 16.53
N ILE A 326 -25.95 -68.40 17.12
CA ILE A 326 -24.76 -68.41 17.97
C ILE A 326 -23.48 -68.19 17.16
N LEU A 327 -22.48 -67.46 17.70
CA LEU A 327 -21.05 -67.74 17.48
C LEU A 327 -20.14 -67.04 18.51
N TYR A 328 -19.01 -67.70 18.76
CA TYR A 328 -18.14 -67.74 19.93
C TYR A 328 -16.88 -66.85 19.73
N PRO A 329 -15.81 -66.88 20.58
CA PRO A 329 -15.26 -65.70 21.23
C PRO A 329 -13.86 -65.31 20.72
N SER A 330 -13.57 -64.01 20.60
CA SER A 330 -12.20 -63.49 20.76
C SER A 330 -12.17 -61.98 20.62
N PHE A 331 -12.44 -61.27 21.73
CA PHE A 331 -12.10 -59.85 21.88
C PHE A 331 -11.44 -59.61 23.25
N GLU A 332 -10.50 -60.48 23.60
CA GLU A 332 -9.71 -60.39 24.84
C GLU A 332 -8.20 -60.40 24.56
N ARG A 333 -7.75 -59.81 23.43
CA ARG A 333 -6.32 -59.79 23.05
C ARG A 333 -5.74 -58.51 22.46
N ILE A 334 -6.45 -57.38 22.50
CA ILE A 334 -5.90 -56.08 22.03
C ILE A 334 -5.89 -55.00 23.14
N VAL A 335 -6.23 -55.35 24.38
CA VAL A 335 -6.14 -54.43 25.53
C VAL A 335 -4.93 -54.71 26.44
N ASN A 336 -4.14 -55.76 26.19
CA ASN A 336 -3.06 -56.18 27.08
C ASN A 336 -1.64 -56.26 26.49
N GLN A 337 -1.34 -55.50 25.44
CA GLN A 337 0.05 -55.20 25.10
C GLN A 337 0.18 -53.74 24.68
N LEU A 338 0.44 -52.89 25.67
CA LEU A 338 1.51 -51.88 25.69
C LEU A 338 1.23 -50.93 26.85
N SER A 339 1.60 -51.39 28.05
CA SER A 339 1.65 -50.56 29.24
C SER A 339 3.11 -50.17 29.52
N PHE A 340 3.28 -48.88 29.80
CA PHE A 340 4.41 -48.20 30.47
C PHE A 340 5.81 -48.18 29.82
N ASN A 341 6.31 -46.96 29.59
CA ASN A 341 7.21 -46.40 30.61
C ASN A 341 7.30 -44.87 30.57
N SER A 342 6.79 -44.30 31.66
CA SER A 342 7.05 -42.98 32.19
C SER A 342 8.51 -42.82 32.61
N THR A 343 9.16 -41.73 32.19
CA THR A 343 10.18 -41.04 33.00
C THR A 343 10.16 -39.55 32.63
N LEU A 344 9.31 -38.79 33.33
CA LEU A 344 9.55 -37.36 33.55
C LEU A 344 10.72 -37.23 34.54
N PRO A 345 11.69 -36.35 34.29
CA PRO A 345 12.38 -35.65 35.35
C PRO A 345 11.55 -34.42 35.74
N SER A 346 11.12 -34.48 36.98
CA SER A 346 10.59 -33.41 37.83
C SER A 346 11.29 -32.06 37.71
N CYS A 347 10.44 -31.02 37.74
CA CYS A 347 10.61 -29.75 38.45
C CYS A 347 12.01 -29.13 38.50
N THR A 348 12.15 -28.00 37.81
CA THR A 348 12.70 -26.81 38.46
C THR A 348 12.07 -25.55 37.88
N PHE A 349 11.07 -25.03 38.59
CA PHE A 349 10.84 -23.59 38.64
C PHE A 349 12.13 -22.96 39.18
N ILE A 350 12.91 -22.32 38.32
CA ILE A 350 13.97 -21.40 38.74
C ILE A 350 13.44 -19.99 38.55
N ILE A 351 12.91 -19.44 39.63
CA ILE A 351 13.04 -18.01 39.91
C ILE A 351 14.49 -17.78 40.28
N CYS A 352 15.24 -17.17 39.36
CA CYS A 352 16.49 -16.44 39.55
C CYS A 352 16.77 -15.80 38.19
N LYS A 353 17.31 -14.61 38.04
CA LYS A 353 17.55 -13.49 38.95
C LYS A 353 17.96 -12.39 37.98
N LYS A 354 17.43 -11.19 38.17
CA LYS A 354 18.11 -9.93 37.84
C LYS A 354 19.63 -10.13 37.86
N THR A 355 20.26 -10.16 36.68
CA THR A 355 21.71 -9.98 36.54
C THR A 355 21.90 -8.96 35.44
N GLU A 356 22.21 -7.74 35.92
CA GLU A 356 22.93 -6.74 35.17
C GLU A 356 24.12 -7.41 34.49
N THR A 357 24.10 -7.47 33.16
CA THR A 357 25.33 -7.60 32.38
C THR A 357 25.32 -6.50 31.34
N GLN A 358 25.94 -5.39 31.75
CA GLN A 358 26.59 -4.46 30.84
C GLN A 358 27.49 -5.25 29.90
N ALA A 359 27.27 -5.14 28.59
CA ALA A 359 28.29 -5.43 27.59
C ALA A 359 28.01 -4.65 26.31
N ASN A 360 28.58 -3.45 26.28
CA ASN A 360 29.27 -2.82 25.15
C ASN A 360 28.54 -2.78 23.80
N PHE A 361 27.63 -1.81 23.66
CA PHE A 361 27.62 -1.03 22.42
C PHE A 361 28.93 -0.26 22.34
N SER A 362 29.75 -0.64 21.36
CA SER A 362 30.96 0.06 20.96
C SER A 362 30.65 1.55 20.78
N THR A 363 31.14 2.32 21.73
CA THR A 363 31.32 3.76 21.71
C THR A 363 31.93 4.16 20.38
N ILE A 364 31.12 4.78 19.52
CA ILE A 364 31.65 5.75 18.56
C ILE A 364 32.25 6.86 19.43
N ASN A 365 33.56 7.00 19.33
CA ASN A 365 34.40 7.93 20.08
C ASN A 365 34.07 9.38 19.70
N ILE A 366 32.90 9.88 20.11
CA ILE A 366 32.61 11.31 20.15
C ILE A 366 33.16 11.79 21.50
N THR A 367 34.37 12.31 21.45
CA THR A 367 35.16 12.91 22.53
C THR A 367 34.37 13.38 23.76
N ASN A 368 34.66 12.76 24.91
CA ASN A 368 34.14 13.03 26.25
C ASN A 368 34.26 14.50 26.71
N GLU A 369 35.04 15.34 26.02
CA GLU A 369 35.20 16.76 26.34
C GLU A 369 33.95 17.61 25.99
N TYR A 370 33.16 17.18 24.99
CA TYR A 370 32.00 17.93 24.50
C TYR A 370 30.74 17.66 25.34
N LEU A 371 30.56 16.43 25.82
CA LEU A 371 29.47 16.06 26.74
C LEU A 371 29.65 16.72 28.12
N PHE A 372 30.89 16.91 28.57
CA PHE A 372 31.15 17.66 29.80
C PHE A 372 30.83 19.16 29.64
N LYS A 373 31.15 19.77 28.48
CA LYS A 373 30.77 21.17 28.16
C LYS A 373 29.25 21.37 28.02
N LEU A 374 28.53 20.42 27.43
CA LEU A 374 27.06 20.46 27.29
C LEU A 374 26.32 20.20 28.61
N ALA A 375 26.83 19.28 29.45
CA ALA A 375 26.33 19.08 30.80
C ALA A 375 26.54 20.32 31.66
N SER A 376 27.67 21.03 31.49
CA SER A 376 27.87 22.33 32.14
C SER A 376 26.96 23.43 31.58
N TYR A 377 26.60 23.46 30.29
CA TYR A 377 25.69 24.48 29.75
C TYR A 377 24.24 24.29 30.26
N ASN A 378 23.76 23.04 30.32
CA ASN A 378 22.45 22.72 30.92
C ASN A 378 22.46 22.89 32.46
N LYS A 379 23.57 22.62 33.17
CA LYS A 379 23.69 22.96 34.60
C LYS A 379 23.77 24.47 34.85
N ILE A 380 24.46 25.23 33.99
CA ILE A 380 24.60 26.69 34.13
C ILE A 380 23.28 27.40 33.81
N SER A 381 22.48 26.91 32.85
CA SER A 381 21.13 27.42 32.59
C SER A 381 20.13 27.08 33.71
N GLN A 382 20.37 26.00 34.46
CA GLN A 382 19.51 25.54 35.56
C GLN A 382 19.89 26.12 36.94
N GLN A 383 21.17 26.49 37.16
CA GLN A 383 21.64 27.01 38.45
C GLN A 383 21.68 28.54 38.53
N LYS A 384 21.70 29.26 37.40
CA LYS A 384 21.49 30.71 37.41
C LYS A 384 20.08 31.00 36.93
N LYS A 385 19.37 31.82 37.72
CA LYS A 385 18.10 32.50 37.41
C LYS A 385 18.24 33.46 36.20
N ILE A 386 18.87 33.02 35.11
CA ILE A 386 18.95 33.77 33.86
C ILE A 386 17.55 33.66 33.28
N SER A 387 16.80 34.76 33.34
CA SER A 387 15.58 34.94 32.56
C SER A 387 15.96 34.91 31.08
N LEU A 388 16.13 33.73 30.50
CA LEU A 388 16.28 33.60 29.06
C LEU A 388 14.92 33.97 28.45
N GLN A 389 14.82 35.19 27.90
CA GLN A 389 13.68 35.64 27.10
C GLN A 389 13.38 34.71 25.90
N ARG A 390 14.30 33.80 25.54
CA ARG A 390 14.21 32.91 24.37
C ARG A 390 14.52 31.45 24.76
N PRO A 391 13.65 30.47 24.42
CA PRO A 391 13.90 29.05 24.67
C PRO A 391 14.88 28.46 23.65
N TYR A 392 15.66 27.46 24.05
CA TYR A 392 16.58 26.72 23.16
C TYR A 392 16.24 25.23 23.12
N LEU A 393 16.53 24.59 21.98
CA LEU A 393 16.37 23.16 21.74
C LEU A 393 17.62 22.63 21.03
N ILE A 394 18.29 21.64 21.63
CA ILE A 394 19.40 20.92 21.01
C ILE A 394 18.82 19.58 20.58
N ALA A 395 18.62 19.39 19.28
CA ALA A 395 18.06 18.18 18.68
C ALA A 395 19.12 17.44 17.84
N SER A 396 18.82 16.22 17.38
CA SER A 396 19.73 15.40 16.55
C SER A 396 20.07 16.04 15.20
N THR A 397 19.32 17.07 14.78
CA THR A 397 19.52 17.81 13.53
C THR A 397 20.18 19.18 13.71
N GLY A 398 20.35 19.66 14.95
CA GLY A 398 21.05 20.93 15.21
C GLY A 398 20.61 21.63 16.50
N ILE A 399 21.10 22.87 16.66
CA ILE A 399 20.79 23.72 17.81
C ILE A 399 19.83 24.83 17.35
N TYR A 400 18.69 24.96 18.02
CA TYR A 400 17.63 25.87 17.65
C TYR A 400 17.31 26.84 18.78
N HIS A 401 17.09 28.11 18.47
CA HIS A 401 16.45 29.05 19.40
C HIS A 401 15.01 29.33 18.95
N GLY A 402 14.06 29.10 19.85
CA GLY A 402 12.65 29.36 19.63
C GLY A 402 12.23 30.76 20.09
N LYS A 403 10.92 30.96 20.19
CA LYS A 403 10.32 32.16 20.80
C LYS A 403 9.34 31.78 21.88
N ARG A 404 9.22 32.65 22.88
CA ARG A 404 8.29 32.50 23.99
C ARG A 404 7.19 33.55 23.88
N ILE A 405 5.94 33.11 23.97
CA ILE A 405 4.77 33.99 23.93
C ILE A 405 4.02 33.91 25.26
N LYS A 406 3.52 35.05 25.73
CA LYS A 406 2.66 35.11 26.91
C LYS A 406 1.23 34.76 26.49
N TYR A 407 0.61 33.89 27.28
CA TYR A 407 -0.77 33.43 27.14
C TYR A 407 -1.53 33.61 28.48
N ARG A 408 -2.85 33.37 28.49
CA ARG A 408 -3.76 33.59 29.63
C ARG A 408 -3.17 33.09 30.97
N ASN A 409 -3.52 33.77 32.07
CA ASN A 409 -3.15 33.41 33.45
C ASN A 409 -1.62 33.34 33.72
N ASN A 410 -0.85 34.27 33.15
CA ASN A 410 0.62 34.28 33.24
C ASN A 410 1.29 32.96 32.79
N ARG A 411 0.63 32.20 31.92
CA ARG A 411 1.24 31.04 31.26
C ARG A 411 2.08 31.52 30.08
N TYR A 412 3.13 30.76 29.78
CA TYR A 412 3.98 30.99 28.62
C TYR A 412 3.96 29.75 27.73
N ILE A 413 4.08 29.98 26.43
CA ILE A 413 4.14 28.94 25.42
C ILE A 413 5.47 29.13 24.68
N ASP A 414 6.23 28.05 24.58
CA ASP A 414 7.43 27.99 23.76
C ASP A 414 7.04 27.48 22.37
N GLN A 415 7.54 28.17 21.33
CA GLN A 415 7.37 27.80 19.94
C GLN A 415 8.74 27.61 19.29
N PHE A 416 8.91 26.48 18.61
CA PHE A 416 10.02 26.22 17.71
C PHE A 416 9.45 25.95 16.33
N LEU A 417 9.60 26.91 15.41
CA LEU A 417 8.94 26.90 14.10
C LEU A 417 9.99 26.68 13.01
N GLY A 418 9.65 25.87 11.99
CA GLY A 418 10.51 25.63 10.83
C GLY A 418 11.76 24.77 11.12
N ILE A 419 11.63 23.72 11.94
CA ILE A 419 12.73 22.76 12.17
C ILE A 419 12.75 21.75 11.03
N TYR A 420 13.82 21.70 10.25
CA TYR A 420 14.00 20.70 9.20
C TYR A 420 14.36 19.32 9.77
N TYR A 421 13.56 18.30 9.46
CA TYR A 421 13.76 16.91 9.89
C TYR A 421 14.43 16.05 8.82
N ALA A 422 14.41 16.49 7.56
CA ALA A 422 15.04 15.82 6.42
C ALA A 422 15.99 16.77 5.67
N GLU A 423 16.92 16.21 4.91
CA GLU A 423 17.63 16.94 3.85
C GLU A 423 16.64 17.35 2.74
N ILE A 424 17.05 18.31 1.91
CA ILE A 424 16.29 18.71 0.72
C ILE A 424 16.09 17.43 -0.13
N PRO A 425 14.84 17.00 -0.35
CA PRO A 425 14.58 15.72 -0.98
C PRO A 425 14.96 15.79 -2.46
N GLN A 426 15.62 14.74 -2.97
CA GLN A 426 15.70 14.53 -4.40
C GLN A 426 14.30 14.17 -4.93
N SER A 427 13.99 14.64 -6.15
CA SER A 427 12.68 14.41 -6.77
C SER A 427 12.41 12.90 -6.87
N LEU A 428 11.22 12.48 -6.44
CA LEU A 428 10.77 11.09 -6.49
C LEU A 428 11.70 10.07 -5.78
N GLU A 429 12.38 10.52 -4.72
CA GLU A 429 13.17 9.66 -3.83
C GLU A 429 12.67 9.67 -2.38
N LYS A 430 13.04 8.65 -1.61
CA LYS A 430 12.76 8.62 -0.16
C LYS A 430 13.51 9.74 0.56
N PRO A 431 12.93 10.37 1.59
CA PRO A 431 13.60 11.43 2.32
C PRO A 431 14.81 10.90 3.08
N ILE A 432 15.86 11.72 3.17
CA ILE A 432 17.07 11.41 3.93
C ILE A 432 17.05 12.24 5.21
N LYS A 433 17.38 11.62 6.34
CA LYS A 433 17.47 12.31 7.63
C LYS A 433 18.42 13.51 7.58
N LYS A 434 17.99 14.65 8.13
CA LYS A 434 18.81 15.86 8.20
C LYS A 434 20.08 15.63 9.02
N ARG A 435 21.23 16.06 8.50
CA ARG A 435 22.50 16.04 9.22
C ARG A 435 22.54 17.09 10.32
N PHE A 436 23.28 16.81 11.39
CA PHE A 436 23.45 17.75 12.49
C PHE A 436 24.13 19.03 12.00
N ASN A 437 23.51 20.18 12.26
CA ASN A 437 24.10 21.48 12.04
C ASN A 437 24.62 22.08 13.35
N TYR A 438 25.91 22.41 13.36
CA TYR A 438 26.62 22.95 14.53
C TYR A 438 26.31 24.42 14.84
N SER A 439 25.75 25.15 13.88
CA SER A 439 25.35 26.55 14.06
C SER A 439 24.00 26.67 14.76
N ILE A 440 23.84 27.69 15.60
CA ILE A 440 22.56 28.00 16.22
C ILE A 440 21.61 28.55 15.14
N GLN A 441 20.52 27.84 14.88
CA GLN A 441 19.49 28.20 13.92
C GLN A 441 18.31 28.90 14.60
N SER A 442 17.70 29.85 13.90
CA SER A 442 16.48 30.51 14.35
C SER A 442 15.26 29.67 14.01
N ALA A 443 14.59 29.13 15.03
CA ALA A 443 13.30 28.42 14.90
C ALA A 443 12.13 29.31 15.35
N THR A 444 12.04 30.53 14.80
CA THR A 444 11.06 31.56 15.25
C THR A 444 10.01 31.92 14.20
N LYS A 445 10.18 31.45 12.96
CA LYS A 445 9.31 31.68 11.81
C LYS A 445 8.97 30.34 11.15
N TYR A 446 7.81 30.27 10.50
CA TYR A 446 7.45 29.11 9.71
C TYR A 446 8.35 28.99 8.48
N SER A 447 8.69 27.76 8.13
CA SER A 447 9.24 27.39 6.83
C SER A 447 8.18 27.53 5.73
N PRO A 448 8.59 27.62 4.46
CA PRO A 448 7.68 27.56 3.32
C PRO A 448 6.88 26.25 3.28
N TYR A 449 5.73 26.31 2.63
CA TYR A 449 4.95 25.14 2.26
C TYR A 449 5.67 24.31 1.18
N CYS A 450 5.35 23.02 1.07
CA CYS A 450 5.81 22.22 -0.06
C CYS A 450 5.15 22.67 -1.37
N MET A 451 5.83 22.43 -2.50
CA MET A 451 5.31 22.70 -3.84
C MET A 451 3.90 22.11 -4.05
N GLN A 452 2.98 22.95 -4.50
CA GLN A 452 1.56 22.65 -4.66
C GLN A 452 0.89 23.60 -5.66
N SER A 453 -0.37 23.36 -6.03
CA SER A 453 -1.03 24.12 -7.11
C SER A 453 -1.44 25.53 -6.70
N LEU A 454 -0.86 26.55 -7.36
CA LEU A 454 -1.22 27.96 -7.14
C LEU A 454 -2.70 28.25 -7.41
N LEU A 455 -3.28 27.59 -8.42
CA LEU A 455 -4.69 27.74 -8.81
C LEU A 455 -5.67 27.25 -7.74
N MET A 456 -5.24 26.31 -6.88
CA MET A 456 -6.05 25.81 -5.78
C MET A 456 -5.81 26.57 -4.46
N THR A 457 -4.65 27.22 -4.30
CA THR A 457 -4.25 27.82 -3.03
C THR A 457 -4.63 29.29 -2.87
N GLU A 458 -4.78 30.05 -3.96
CA GLU A 458 -5.14 31.47 -3.90
C GLU A 458 -6.49 31.68 -3.18
N ASN A 459 -6.46 32.40 -2.05
CA ASN A 459 -7.61 32.72 -1.18
C ASN A 459 -8.38 31.51 -0.62
N LEU A 460 -7.78 30.31 -0.60
CA LEU A 460 -8.41 29.13 0.00
C LEU A 460 -8.40 29.22 1.53
N SER A 461 -9.56 28.91 2.13
CA SER A 461 -9.76 28.87 3.58
C SER A 461 -10.18 27.47 4.02
N TYR A 462 -9.46 26.90 4.98
CA TYR A 462 -9.84 25.69 5.72
C TYR A 462 -10.57 26.11 6.99
N GLY A 463 -11.90 26.22 6.93
CA GLY A 463 -12.63 26.86 8.02
C GLY A 463 -12.17 28.32 8.18
N SER A 464 -11.57 28.65 9.32
CA SER A 464 -11.00 29.98 9.59
C SER A 464 -9.52 30.15 9.16
N PHE A 465 -8.83 29.07 8.78
CA PHE A 465 -7.40 29.08 8.45
C PHE A 465 -7.17 29.46 6.99
N VAL A 466 -6.40 30.53 6.75
CA VAL A 466 -6.10 31.06 5.41
C VAL A 466 -4.71 30.61 4.97
N MET A 467 -4.63 30.08 3.76
CA MET A 467 -3.35 29.70 3.15
C MET A 467 -2.55 30.93 2.71
N GLN A 468 -1.23 30.82 2.78
CA GLN A 468 -0.30 31.84 2.28
C GLN A 468 0.43 31.32 1.04
N ASN A 469 0.69 32.20 0.07
CA ASN A 469 1.43 31.85 -1.13
C ASN A 469 2.95 31.93 -0.86
N ASN A 470 3.50 30.92 -0.18
CA ASN A 470 4.92 30.80 0.10
C ASN A 470 5.33 29.32 0.02
N PHE A 471 5.80 28.89 -1.15
CA PHE A 471 6.12 27.49 -1.46
C PHE A 471 7.61 27.32 -1.81
N ASN A 472 8.21 26.18 -1.44
CA ASN A 472 9.60 25.84 -1.74
C ASN A 472 9.77 24.30 -1.78
N ASP A 473 10.81 23.81 -2.47
CA ASP A 473 11.23 22.41 -2.44
C ASP A 473 11.90 22.04 -1.11
N ASP A 474 12.59 22.99 -0.46
CA ASP A 474 13.10 22.82 0.90
C ASP A 474 11.99 23.06 1.93
N CYS A 475 11.08 22.10 2.02
CA CYS A 475 9.85 22.21 2.82
C CYS A 475 9.74 21.20 3.97
N LEU A 476 10.57 20.14 4.03
CA LEU A 476 10.44 19.02 4.97
C LEU A 476 10.80 19.41 6.42
N SER A 477 9.83 20.01 7.08
CA SER A 477 9.99 20.72 8.33
C SER A 477 8.82 20.50 9.28
N LEU A 478 9.05 20.75 10.57
CA LEU A 478 8.06 20.64 11.64
C LEU A 478 8.08 21.84 12.58
N ASN A 479 6.97 22.05 13.27
CA ASN A 479 6.76 23.11 14.26
C ASN A 479 6.38 22.47 15.59
N ILE A 480 7.02 22.87 16.68
CA ILE A 480 6.81 22.34 18.03
C ILE A 480 6.21 23.43 18.92
N TYR A 481 5.10 23.10 19.58
CA TYR A 481 4.40 23.96 20.53
C TYR A 481 4.29 23.25 21.88
N ARG A 482 4.67 23.94 22.95
CA ARG A 482 4.54 23.42 24.32
C ARG A 482 4.28 24.53 25.32
N ALA A 483 3.58 24.21 26.40
CA ALA A 483 3.60 25.06 27.59
C ALA A 483 5.02 25.10 28.19
N ASP A 484 5.35 26.19 28.88
CA ASP A 484 6.65 26.37 29.56
C ASP A 484 7.00 25.16 30.44
N LEU A 485 8.24 24.67 30.33
CA LEU A 485 8.72 23.51 31.06
C LEU A 485 9.06 23.91 32.50
N ARG A 486 8.30 23.38 33.48
CA ARG A 486 8.67 23.56 34.88
C ARG A 486 9.60 22.42 35.32
N TYR A 487 10.59 22.78 36.15
CA TYR A 487 11.53 21.80 36.71
C TYR A 487 10.77 20.71 37.48
N GLY A 488 11.07 19.44 37.19
CA GLY A 488 10.41 18.28 37.81
C GLY A 488 9.07 17.87 37.20
N GLU A 489 8.59 18.54 36.14
CA GLU A 489 7.38 18.11 35.42
C GLU A 489 7.56 16.74 34.77
N LYS A 490 6.49 15.94 34.80
CA LYS A 490 6.42 14.68 34.06
C LYS A 490 6.49 14.99 32.56
N ARG A 491 7.17 14.12 31.80
CA ARG A 491 7.18 14.20 30.33
C ARG A 491 5.74 14.21 29.80
N LYS A 492 5.48 14.93 28.72
CA LYS A 492 4.14 15.14 28.16
C LYS A 492 3.87 14.21 26.98
N ALA A 493 2.61 13.87 26.75
CA ALA A 493 2.23 13.17 25.52
C ALA A 493 2.42 14.10 24.31
N ILE A 494 2.73 13.52 23.16
CA ILE A 494 3.06 14.27 21.94
C ILE A 494 1.99 13.95 20.89
N MET A 495 1.37 14.98 20.34
CA MET A 495 0.51 14.88 19.17
C MET A 495 1.26 15.38 17.93
N LEU A 496 1.50 14.51 16.96
CA LEU A 496 1.96 14.90 15.62
C LEU A 496 0.75 15.03 14.70
N PHE A 497 0.52 16.23 14.17
CA PHE A 497 -0.61 16.55 13.31
C PHE A 497 -0.21 16.53 11.82
N SER A 498 -0.89 15.68 11.05
CA SER A 498 -0.83 15.61 9.58
C SER A 498 -2.00 16.38 8.97
N HIS A 499 -1.71 17.41 8.18
CA HIS A 499 -2.75 18.26 7.60
C HIS A 499 -3.51 17.58 6.46
N GLY A 500 -4.74 18.05 6.23
CA GLY A 500 -5.55 17.68 5.07
C GLY A 500 -5.21 18.49 3.81
N GLY A 501 -6.05 18.35 2.78
CA GLY A 501 -5.88 19.02 1.48
C GLY A 501 -5.70 18.06 0.31
N SER A 502 -6.39 16.92 0.35
CA SER A 502 -6.37 15.88 -0.71
C SER A 502 -4.97 15.37 -1.08
N ASN A 503 -3.98 15.46 -0.16
CA ASN A 503 -2.57 15.18 -0.46
C ASN A 503 -1.98 16.05 -1.59
N GLN A 504 -2.67 17.12 -1.99
CA GLN A 504 -2.31 18.00 -3.10
C GLN A 504 -1.90 19.39 -2.64
N ILE A 505 -2.51 19.87 -1.55
CA ILE A 505 -2.31 21.22 -1.00
C ILE A 505 -2.27 21.18 0.54
N GLY A 506 -1.82 22.28 1.15
CA GLY A 506 -1.80 22.49 2.60
C GLY A 506 -0.40 22.64 3.19
N GLY A 507 -0.35 22.66 4.52
CA GLY A 507 0.89 22.67 5.29
C GLY A 507 0.70 22.78 6.80
N GLY A 508 1.72 22.38 7.55
CA GLY A 508 1.71 22.34 9.01
C GLY A 508 1.59 23.72 9.67
N SER A 509 2.04 24.80 9.02
CA SER A 509 1.93 26.17 9.56
C SER A 509 0.51 26.72 9.55
N LEU A 510 -0.43 26.10 8.83
CA LEU A 510 -1.85 26.47 8.87
C LEU A 510 -2.44 26.28 10.27
N PHE A 511 -1.95 25.28 11.00
CA PHE A 511 -2.51 24.84 12.27
C PHE A 511 -1.56 25.23 13.42
N ASP A 512 -1.79 26.39 14.02
CA ASP A 512 -1.04 26.83 15.21
C ASP A 512 -1.46 25.99 16.43
N GLY A 513 -0.53 25.20 16.97
CA GLY A 513 -0.77 24.28 18.07
C GLY A 513 -0.69 24.89 19.47
N SER A 514 -0.51 26.20 19.60
CA SER A 514 -0.17 26.85 20.89
C SER A 514 -1.25 26.70 21.94
N ILE A 515 -2.50 27.02 21.60
CA ILE A 515 -3.61 27.00 22.55
C ILE A 515 -3.91 25.55 22.95
N LEU A 516 -3.97 24.64 21.99
CA LEU A 516 -4.14 23.21 22.25
C LEU A 516 -3.02 22.66 23.16
N ALA A 517 -1.76 23.01 22.91
CA ALA A 517 -0.64 22.61 23.77
C ALA A 517 -0.77 23.17 25.19
N SER A 518 -1.17 24.44 25.34
CA SER A 518 -1.25 25.11 26.65
C SER A 518 -2.49 24.76 27.47
N GLU A 519 -3.65 24.60 26.85
CA GLU A 519 -4.90 24.22 27.51
C GLU A 519 -4.93 22.71 27.78
N GLY A 520 -4.37 21.94 26.85
CA GLY A 520 -4.28 20.50 26.92
C GLY A 520 -3.15 19.95 27.78
N ASP A 521 -2.14 20.75 28.12
CA ASP A 521 -0.89 20.29 28.75
C ASP A 521 -0.27 19.09 28.02
N ILE A 522 -0.13 19.23 26.70
CA ILE A 522 0.51 18.28 25.79
C ILE A 522 1.55 19.00 24.93
N ILE A 523 2.35 18.26 24.19
CA ILE A 523 3.17 18.81 23.11
C ILE A 523 2.43 18.62 21.80
N VAL A 524 2.29 19.69 21.02
CA VAL A 524 1.73 19.65 19.68
C VAL A 524 2.86 19.84 18.69
N VAL A 525 2.92 18.98 17.69
CA VAL A 525 3.84 19.07 16.56
C VAL A 525 3.02 19.12 15.28
N THR A 526 3.27 20.09 14.40
CA THR A 526 2.70 20.10 13.04
C THR A 526 3.81 19.96 12.03
N MET A 527 3.56 19.30 10.90
CA MET A 527 4.59 19.00 9.91
C MET A 527 4.17 19.39 8.49
N ASN A 528 5.16 19.66 7.66
CA ASN A 528 5.07 19.65 6.20
C ASN A 528 5.59 18.30 5.68
N PHE A 529 5.01 17.83 4.59
CA PHE A 529 5.42 16.64 3.83
C PHE A 529 5.17 16.90 2.34
N ARG A 530 5.88 16.22 1.43
CA ARG A 530 5.69 16.42 -0.01
C ARG A 530 4.27 16.11 -0.43
N LEU A 531 3.73 16.96 -1.30
CA LEU A 531 2.35 16.89 -1.81
C LEU A 531 2.34 16.64 -3.31
N ASN A 532 1.16 16.35 -3.84
CA ASN A 532 0.90 16.25 -5.26
C ASN A 532 1.87 15.24 -5.93
N TYR A 533 2.27 15.50 -7.18
CA TYR A 533 3.19 14.66 -7.93
C TYR A 533 4.55 14.45 -7.22
N HIS A 534 5.04 15.43 -6.46
CA HIS A 534 6.29 15.30 -5.71
C HIS A 534 6.19 14.33 -4.54
N GLY A 535 4.99 14.17 -3.96
CA GLY A 535 4.73 13.29 -2.82
C GLY A 535 4.21 11.90 -3.20
N PHE A 536 3.45 11.80 -4.30
CA PHE A 536 2.59 10.63 -4.53
C PHE A 536 2.54 10.14 -5.98
N LEU A 537 3.33 10.70 -6.90
CA LEU A 537 3.40 10.14 -8.26
C LEU A 537 3.94 8.70 -8.19
N SER A 538 3.29 7.79 -8.91
CA SER A 538 3.71 6.39 -9.02
C SER A 538 3.48 5.88 -10.44
N SER A 539 4.35 4.98 -10.89
CA SER A 539 4.17 4.22 -12.15
C SER A 539 3.35 2.94 -11.95
N GLY A 540 3.04 2.57 -10.71
CA GLY A 540 2.45 1.27 -10.39
C GLY A 540 3.46 0.10 -10.50
N ASP A 541 4.74 0.40 -10.67
CA ASP A 541 5.84 -0.57 -10.72
C ASP A 541 7.12 0.01 -10.10
N ASP A 542 8.27 -0.64 -10.35
CA ASP A 542 9.54 -0.31 -9.70
C ASP A 542 10.22 0.97 -10.24
N ARG A 543 9.71 1.59 -11.31
CA ARG A 543 10.30 2.80 -11.91
C ARG A 543 10.07 4.04 -11.05
N ILE A 544 8.85 4.25 -10.57
CA ILE A 544 8.46 5.32 -9.64
C ILE A 544 7.55 4.69 -8.59
N LYS A 545 8.12 4.36 -7.42
CA LYS A 545 7.39 3.64 -6.36
C LYS A 545 6.18 4.42 -5.80
N GLY A 546 6.32 5.72 -5.63
CA GLY A 546 5.31 6.57 -4.98
C GLY A 546 5.45 6.60 -3.46
N ASN A 547 4.40 7.08 -2.77
CA ASN A 547 4.34 7.19 -1.31
C ASN A 547 5.43 8.05 -0.64
N PHE A 548 6.15 8.90 -1.38
CA PHE A 548 7.20 9.75 -0.85
C PHE A 548 6.70 10.67 0.28
N GLY A 549 5.47 11.20 0.16
CA GLY A 549 4.82 11.98 1.21
C GLY A 549 4.48 11.16 2.47
N LEU A 550 4.26 9.85 2.37
CA LEU A 550 4.12 8.97 3.54
C LEU A 550 5.48 8.69 4.19
N TRP A 551 6.53 8.50 3.37
CA TRP A 551 7.90 8.36 3.86
C TRP A 551 8.38 9.61 4.60
N ASP A 552 8.01 10.80 4.13
CA ASP A 552 8.29 12.08 4.80
C ASP A 552 7.67 12.13 6.21
N GLN A 553 6.39 11.78 6.31
CA GLN A 553 5.67 11.75 7.59
C GLN A 553 6.24 10.69 8.54
N LEU A 554 6.65 9.53 8.02
CA LEU A 554 7.33 8.50 8.80
C LEU A 554 8.68 8.99 9.35
N LEU A 555 9.49 9.69 8.55
CA LEU A 555 10.75 10.25 9.00
C LEU A 555 10.53 11.34 10.07
N ALA A 556 9.44 12.12 9.98
CA ALA A 556 9.06 13.05 11.04
C ALA A 556 8.71 12.33 12.36
N VAL A 557 8.04 11.17 12.30
CA VAL A 557 7.78 10.31 13.47
C VAL A 557 9.09 9.84 14.09
N GLU A 558 10.03 9.35 13.29
CA GLU A 558 11.35 8.90 13.76
C GLU A 558 12.11 10.05 14.42
N TRP A 559 12.11 11.24 13.80
CA TRP A 559 12.74 12.43 14.38
C TRP A 559 12.13 12.78 15.75
N ILE A 560 10.80 12.73 15.88
CA ILE A 560 10.14 12.99 17.17
C ILE A 560 10.51 11.92 18.19
N TYR A 561 10.52 10.65 17.80
CA TYR A 561 10.86 9.55 18.70
C TYR A 561 12.26 9.72 19.30
N GLU A 562 13.24 10.13 18.48
CA GLU A 562 14.60 10.41 18.93
C GLU A 562 14.70 11.65 19.82
N ASN A 563 13.96 12.72 19.49
CA ASN A 563 14.14 14.04 20.10
C ASN A 563 13.13 14.38 21.21
N ALA A 564 12.07 13.59 21.38
CA ALA A 564 10.95 13.85 22.30
C ALA A 564 11.38 14.39 23.67
N HIS A 565 12.32 13.70 24.30
CA HIS A 565 12.79 14.01 25.64
C HIS A 565 13.48 15.38 25.75
N LEU A 566 14.06 15.89 24.66
CA LEU A 566 14.79 17.16 24.60
C LEU A 566 13.85 18.36 24.64
N PHE A 567 12.59 18.17 24.24
CA PHE A 567 11.55 19.19 24.33
C PHE A 567 10.47 18.91 25.37
N GLY A 568 10.71 17.97 26.29
CA GLY A 568 9.82 17.65 27.42
C GLY A 568 8.75 16.60 27.13
N GLY A 569 8.86 15.92 25.98
CA GLY A 569 7.92 14.89 25.54
C GLY A 569 8.34 13.48 25.92
N ASP A 570 7.36 12.58 25.87
CA ASP A 570 7.51 11.16 26.15
C ASP A 570 7.49 10.36 24.84
N PRO A 571 8.61 9.77 24.40
CA PRO A 571 8.68 9.01 23.15
C PRO A 571 7.79 7.76 23.15
N LYS A 572 7.28 7.32 24.32
CA LYS A 572 6.34 6.20 24.44
C LYS A 572 4.86 6.62 24.32
N ARG A 573 4.59 7.92 24.19
CA ARG A 573 3.23 8.48 24.08
C ARG A 573 3.13 9.44 22.90
N ILE A 574 3.60 8.98 21.74
CA ILE A 574 3.39 9.64 20.45
C ILE A 574 2.01 9.24 19.92
N VAL A 575 1.22 10.24 19.58
CA VAL A 575 -0.11 10.13 19.00
C VAL A 575 -0.07 10.77 17.63
N LEU A 576 -0.53 10.05 16.60
CA LEU A 576 -0.73 10.63 15.28
C LEU A 576 -2.15 11.18 15.22
N ALA A 577 -2.28 12.44 14.81
CA ALA A 577 -3.56 13.07 14.55
C ALA A 577 -3.57 13.58 13.12
N GLY A 578 -4.71 13.49 12.44
CA GLY A 578 -4.83 14.03 11.10
C GLY A 578 -6.26 14.39 10.75
N HIS A 579 -6.41 15.24 9.75
CA HIS A 579 -7.71 15.63 9.20
C HIS A 579 -7.78 15.33 7.70
N SER A 580 -8.92 14.85 7.19
CA SER A 580 -9.13 14.59 5.75
C SER A 580 -8.06 13.63 5.19
N ALA A 581 -7.39 13.98 4.09
CA ALA A 581 -6.23 13.24 3.56
C ALA A 581 -5.15 12.95 4.62
N GLY A 582 -4.88 13.88 5.54
CA GLY A 582 -3.96 13.67 6.66
C GLY A 582 -4.46 12.61 7.64
N ALA A 583 -5.78 12.52 7.86
CA ALA A 583 -6.40 11.44 8.66
C ALA A 583 -6.20 10.07 7.98
N GLY A 584 -6.37 10.01 6.65
CA GLY A 584 -6.02 8.84 5.85
C GLY A 584 -4.54 8.45 6.02
N ASN A 585 -3.63 9.42 5.87
CA ASN A 585 -2.19 9.18 5.99
C ASN A 585 -1.80 8.63 7.37
N VAL A 586 -2.29 9.23 8.47
CA VAL A 586 -1.92 8.76 9.83
C VAL A 586 -2.49 7.39 10.16
N MET A 587 -3.56 6.98 9.49
CA MET A 587 -4.03 5.60 9.55
C MET A 587 -3.12 4.63 8.79
N LEU A 588 -2.38 5.07 7.77
CA LEU A 588 -1.50 4.24 6.96
C LEU A 588 -0.07 4.14 7.50
N ILE A 589 0.45 5.19 8.16
CA ILE A 589 1.83 5.22 8.70
C ILE A 589 2.17 3.98 9.56
N PRO A 590 1.33 3.53 10.52
CA PRO A 590 1.61 2.36 11.35
C PRO A 590 1.87 1.06 10.58
N ALA A 591 1.36 0.94 9.35
CA ALA A 591 1.57 -0.23 8.49
C ALA A 591 3.05 -0.46 8.16
N SER A 592 3.84 0.62 8.15
CA SER A 592 5.27 0.55 7.92
C SER A 592 5.98 -0.13 9.10
N GLN A 593 6.75 -1.19 8.79
CA GLN A 593 7.51 -1.93 9.80
C GLN A 593 8.51 -1.06 10.59
N TYR A 594 8.93 0.08 10.03
CA TYR A 594 9.91 0.98 10.63
C TYR A 594 9.38 1.75 11.85
N CYS A 595 8.05 1.94 11.98
CA CYS A 595 7.45 2.64 13.12
C CYS A 595 6.84 1.72 14.19
N ARG A 596 7.09 0.40 14.10
CA ARG A 596 6.46 -0.59 14.99
C ARG A 596 6.78 -0.30 16.46
N GLY A 597 5.75 0.00 17.24
CA GLY A 597 5.85 0.30 18.67
C GLY A 597 6.18 1.76 19.02
N MET A 598 6.32 2.65 18.03
CA MET A 598 6.52 4.08 18.27
C MET A 598 5.19 4.82 18.50
N ILE A 599 4.14 4.41 17.78
CA ILE A 599 2.83 5.05 17.82
C ILE A 599 1.93 4.36 18.83
N LYS A 600 1.32 5.16 19.73
CA LYS A 600 0.41 4.63 20.75
C LYS A 600 -1.06 4.80 20.39
N ARG A 601 -1.42 5.88 19.70
CA ARG A 601 -2.82 6.24 19.40
C ARG A 601 -2.93 6.98 18.07
N ILE A 602 -4.13 6.93 17.50
CA ILE A 602 -4.50 7.64 16.29
C ILE A 602 -5.76 8.48 16.56
N ILE A 603 -5.74 9.73 16.09
CA ILE A 603 -6.91 10.60 15.96
C ILE A 603 -7.17 10.83 14.47
N SER A 604 -8.29 10.33 13.97
CA SER A 604 -8.66 10.36 12.55
C SER A 604 -9.90 11.23 12.35
N GLN A 605 -9.69 12.50 11.97
CA GLN A 605 -10.78 13.47 11.86
C GLN A 605 -11.25 13.58 10.41
N SER A 606 -12.51 13.24 10.15
CA SER A 606 -13.14 13.37 8.83
C SER A 606 -12.35 12.67 7.73
N GLY A 607 -11.87 11.45 8.00
CA GLY A 607 -11.10 10.68 7.03
C GLY A 607 -10.61 9.34 7.59
N THR A 608 -10.35 8.37 6.69
CA THR A 608 -9.76 7.07 7.04
C THR A 608 -8.90 6.56 5.88
N GLY A 609 -8.05 5.56 6.14
CA GLY A 609 -7.29 4.89 5.07
C GLY A 609 -8.16 4.16 4.04
N LEU A 610 -9.44 3.93 4.33
CA LEU A 610 -10.40 3.22 3.47
C LEU A 610 -11.21 4.16 2.56
N ALA A 611 -11.12 5.47 2.77
CA ALA A 611 -11.83 6.43 1.94
C ALA A 611 -11.33 6.34 0.49
N PRO A 612 -12.20 6.57 -0.50
CA PRO A 612 -11.85 6.26 -1.89
C PRO A 612 -10.85 7.26 -2.49
N TRP A 613 -10.58 8.35 -1.79
CA TRP A 613 -9.55 9.35 -2.08
C TRP A 613 -8.25 9.14 -1.26
N SER A 614 -8.16 8.07 -0.45
CA SER A 614 -6.98 7.77 0.37
C SER A 614 -5.97 6.87 -0.33
N ILE A 615 -6.39 6.09 -1.33
CA ILE A 615 -5.54 5.20 -2.12
C ILE A 615 -5.85 5.38 -3.61
N ASN A 616 -4.81 5.47 -4.44
CA ASN A 616 -4.93 5.34 -5.88
C ASN A 616 -4.72 3.87 -6.28
N HIS A 617 -5.74 3.27 -6.90
CA HIS A 617 -5.69 1.89 -7.37
C HIS A 617 -5.20 1.73 -8.82
N GLN A 618 -5.07 2.82 -9.59
CA GLN A 618 -4.63 2.82 -11.00
C GLN A 618 -3.62 3.93 -11.31
N PRO A 619 -2.45 3.96 -10.62
CA PRO A 619 -1.49 5.06 -10.73
C PRO A 619 -0.96 5.33 -12.15
N LYS A 620 -0.97 4.33 -13.04
CA LYS A 620 -0.58 4.48 -14.44
C LYS A 620 -1.44 5.50 -15.21
N LYS A 621 -2.74 5.61 -14.89
CA LYS A 621 -3.65 6.58 -15.55
C LYS A 621 -3.20 8.03 -15.34
N LEU A 622 -2.70 8.34 -14.15
CA LEU A 622 -2.17 9.66 -13.86
C LEU A 622 -0.96 9.96 -14.77
N ILE A 623 -0.05 9.01 -14.94
CA ILE A 623 1.12 9.17 -15.80
C ILE A 623 0.74 9.30 -17.28
N GLU A 624 -0.21 8.51 -17.76
CA GLU A 624 -0.73 8.65 -19.12
C GLU A 624 -1.30 10.05 -19.36
N ARG A 625 -2.10 10.57 -18.43
CA ARG A 625 -2.62 11.95 -18.50
C ARG A 625 -1.49 12.99 -18.54
N LEU A 626 -0.51 12.89 -17.64
CA LEU A 626 0.64 13.80 -17.61
C LEU A 626 1.48 13.71 -18.90
N SER A 627 1.58 12.51 -19.49
CA SER A 627 2.32 12.32 -20.74
C SER A 627 1.69 13.08 -21.91
N HIS A 628 0.36 13.17 -21.96
CA HIS A 628 -0.34 13.95 -22.97
C HIS A 628 -0.17 15.45 -22.72
N GLU A 629 -0.32 15.88 -21.48
CA GLU A 629 -0.21 17.29 -21.09
C GLU A 629 1.18 17.87 -21.38
N PHE A 630 2.23 17.06 -21.19
CA PHE A 630 3.62 17.47 -21.40
C PHE A 630 4.26 16.97 -22.69
N ASN A 631 3.46 16.50 -23.65
CA ASN A 631 3.92 16.01 -24.95
C ASN A 631 4.95 14.85 -24.87
N CYS A 632 4.94 14.08 -23.78
CA CYS A 632 5.73 12.84 -23.65
C CYS A 632 5.01 11.61 -24.24
N ALA A 633 3.72 11.71 -24.63
CA ALA A 633 2.89 10.56 -25.02
C ALA A 633 3.32 9.83 -26.31
N GLN A 634 4.12 10.48 -27.17
CA GLN A 634 4.63 9.86 -28.40
C GLN A 634 5.86 8.97 -28.17
N LEU A 635 6.42 9.01 -26.96
CA LEU A 635 7.59 8.24 -26.58
C LEU A 635 7.20 6.80 -26.23
N ASN A 636 8.16 5.88 -26.32
CA ASN A 636 7.94 4.54 -25.76
C ASN A 636 7.80 4.62 -24.24
N GLU A 637 7.30 3.55 -23.62
CA GLU A 637 6.91 3.58 -22.21
C GLU A 637 8.06 4.03 -21.29
N THR A 638 9.26 3.50 -21.47
CA THR A 638 10.44 3.84 -20.65
C THR A 638 10.86 5.30 -20.84
N GLU A 639 10.90 5.77 -22.09
CA GLU A 639 11.24 7.16 -22.42
C GLU A 639 10.18 8.15 -21.90
N MET A 640 8.89 7.78 -21.94
CA MET A 640 7.80 8.57 -21.39
C MET A 640 7.96 8.76 -19.87
N PHE A 641 8.29 7.71 -19.12
CA PHE A 641 8.57 7.83 -17.69
C PHE A 641 9.78 8.71 -17.42
N GLN A 642 10.87 8.54 -18.18
CA GLN A 642 12.07 9.36 -18.05
C GLN A 642 11.79 10.84 -18.38
N CYS A 643 10.95 11.11 -19.38
CA CYS A 643 10.51 12.45 -19.76
C CYS A 643 9.79 13.13 -18.57
N ILE A 644 8.77 12.49 -18.00
CA ILE A 644 8.01 13.02 -16.86
C ILE A 644 8.89 13.17 -15.62
N HIS A 645 9.72 12.17 -15.31
CA HIS A 645 10.66 12.21 -14.19
C HIS A 645 11.61 13.40 -14.33
N LYS A 646 12.19 13.61 -15.51
CA LYS A 646 13.12 14.71 -15.76
C LYS A 646 12.43 16.08 -15.68
N LEU A 647 11.20 16.20 -16.19
CA LEU A 647 10.42 17.44 -16.05
C LEU A 647 10.19 17.79 -14.57
N LEU A 648 9.78 16.81 -13.75
CA LEU A 648 9.62 17.00 -12.31
C LEU A 648 10.94 17.30 -11.60
N GLN A 649 12.03 16.65 -11.99
CA GLN A 649 13.35 16.85 -11.38
C GLN A 649 13.94 18.22 -11.71
N ASP A 650 13.74 18.71 -12.93
CA ASP A 650 14.24 20.00 -13.38
C ASP A 650 13.31 21.17 -12.98
N ASN A 651 12.19 20.91 -12.27
CA ASN A 651 11.09 21.85 -12.05
C ASN A 651 10.60 22.52 -13.36
N LYS A 652 10.61 21.76 -14.46
CA LYS A 652 10.14 22.19 -15.79
C LYS A 652 8.75 21.64 -16.05
N GLY A 653 7.92 22.39 -16.77
CA GLY A 653 6.59 21.94 -17.19
C GLY A 653 5.45 22.40 -16.28
N ASP A 654 5.55 23.51 -15.57
CA ASP A 654 4.39 24.16 -14.95
C ASP A 654 3.44 23.23 -14.15
N PHE A 655 3.97 22.19 -13.48
CA PHE A 655 3.16 21.19 -12.76
C PHE A 655 2.24 21.83 -11.70
N TYR A 656 2.63 22.98 -11.17
CA TYR A 656 1.84 23.79 -10.23
C TYR A 656 0.61 24.46 -10.89
N ARG A 657 0.58 24.57 -12.23
CA ARG A 657 -0.56 25.09 -13.02
C ARG A 657 -1.54 24.02 -13.46
N LEU A 658 -1.20 22.74 -13.32
CA LEU A 658 -2.11 21.66 -13.70
C LEU A 658 -3.40 21.72 -12.88
N HIS A 659 -4.53 21.63 -13.57
CA HIS A 659 -5.83 21.57 -12.91
C HIS A 659 -5.97 20.22 -12.22
N LEU A 660 -5.97 20.26 -10.88
CA LEU A 660 -6.17 19.09 -10.05
C LEU A 660 -7.66 18.96 -9.70
N SER A 661 -8.20 17.76 -9.88
CA SER A 661 -9.60 17.48 -9.60
C SER A 661 -9.79 17.05 -8.16
N LEU A 662 -10.80 17.60 -7.47
CA LEU A 662 -11.31 17.05 -6.20
C LEU A 662 -12.18 15.80 -6.39
N SER A 663 -12.27 15.25 -7.62
CA SER A 663 -12.95 13.99 -7.90
C SER A 663 -12.22 12.79 -7.28
N ILE A 664 -12.97 11.70 -7.12
CA ILE A 664 -12.47 10.41 -6.61
C ILE A 664 -11.81 9.61 -7.76
N ALA A 665 -11.30 10.28 -8.78
CA ALA A 665 -10.78 9.61 -9.97
C ALA A 665 -9.41 8.97 -9.69
N ASP A 666 -9.20 7.77 -10.23
CA ASP A 666 -7.94 7.01 -10.12
C ASP A 666 -6.74 7.70 -10.80
N ASP A 667 -6.92 8.89 -11.38
CA ASP A 667 -5.86 9.70 -12.00
C ASP A 667 -5.33 10.80 -11.06
N ASN A 668 -5.62 10.72 -9.75
CA ASN A 668 -5.13 11.66 -8.75
C ASN A 668 -3.89 11.14 -7.98
N PRO A 669 -2.97 12.03 -7.55
CA PRO A 669 -1.74 11.67 -6.86
C PRO A 669 -2.00 11.35 -5.38
N TYR A 670 -2.57 10.17 -5.13
CA TYR A 670 -2.82 9.63 -3.78
C TYR A 670 -1.83 8.50 -3.45
N PRO A 671 -1.69 8.12 -2.17
CA PRO A 671 -0.91 6.94 -1.79
C PRO A 671 -1.29 5.68 -2.59
N VAL A 672 -0.34 4.78 -2.80
CA VAL A 672 -0.52 3.54 -3.58
C VAL A 672 -0.10 2.31 -2.78
N ILE A 673 -0.62 1.14 -3.11
CA ILE A 673 -0.09 -0.13 -2.57
C ILE A 673 1.18 -0.46 -3.37
N ASP A 674 2.34 -0.08 -2.85
CA ASP A 674 3.65 -0.14 -3.53
C ASP A 674 4.45 -1.42 -3.23
N ASN A 675 3.95 -2.28 -2.34
CA ASN A 675 4.66 -3.44 -1.78
C ASN A 675 6.00 -3.07 -1.10
N ASP A 676 6.12 -1.83 -0.62
CA ASP A 676 7.29 -1.29 0.09
C ASP A 676 6.87 -0.58 1.39
N PHE A 677 6.14 0.53 1.29
CA PHE A 677 5.49 1.16 2.43
C PHE A 677 4.20 0.41 2.82
N LEU A 678 3.35 0.10 1.83
CA LEU A 678 2.07 -0.60 1.99
C LEU A 678 2.14 -1.94 1.25
N ASN A 679 2.06 -3.04 1.99
CA ASN A 679 2.31 -4.40 1.48
C ASN A 679 1.05 -5.26 1.30
N ASP A 680 -0.12 -4.75 1.66
CA ASP A 680 -1.39 -5.47 1.62
C ASP A 680 -2.54 -4.47 1.41
N THR A 681 -3.77 -4.97 1.28
CA THR A 681 -4.96 -4.11 1.22
C THR A 681 -5.16 -3.38 2.55
N ILE A 682 -5.82 -2.23 2.50
CA ILE A 682 -5.97 -1.38 3.69
C ILE A 682 -6.84 -2.05 4.75
N GLU A 683 -7.82 -2.87 4.34
CA GLU A 683 -8.62 -3.69 5.25
C GLU A 683 -7.74 -4.66 6.04
N ASN A 684 -6.86 -5.40 5.35
CA ASN A 684 -5.92 -6.32 5.98
C ASN A 684 -4.94 -5.60 6.91
N ILE A 685 -4.46 -4.42 6.49
CA ILE A 685 -3.57 -3.57 7.30
C ILE A 685 -4.28 -3.16 8.61
N ILE A 686 -5.50 -2.61 8.53
CA ILE A 686 -6.26 -2.16 9.70
C ILE A 686 -6.58 -3.33 10.65
N GLN A 687 -6.78 -4.54 10.12
CA GLN A 687 -7.04 -5.75 10.91
C GLN A 687 -5.79 -6.47 11.41
N SER A 688 -4.59 -5.99 11.04
CA SER A 688 -3.33 -6.60 11.44
C SER A 688 -3.01 -6.45 12.93
N ASP A 689 -2.07 -7.27 13.41
CA ASP A 689 -1.57 -7.24 14.78
C ASP A 689 -0.99 -5.88 15.20
N ILE A 690 -0.60 -5.04 14.25
CA ILE A 690 -0.05 -3.71 14.50
C ILE A 690 -1.09 -2.83 15.22
N TYR A 691 -2.35 -2.89 14.79
CA TYR A 691 -3.41 -2.02 15.30
C TYR A 691 -4.06 -2.52 16.59
N LYS A 692 -3.77 -3.76 17.02
CA LYS A 692 -4.27 -4.35 18.29
C LYS A 692 -4.04 -3.47 19.53
N ASN A 693 -2.93 -2.74 19.52
CA ASN A 693 -2.44 -1.97 20.66
C ASN A 693 -2.51 -0.44 20.47
N ILE A 694 -3.15 0.01 19.38
CA ILE A 694 -3.28 1.42 19.01
C ILE A 694 -4.72 1.87 19.24
N ASP A 695 -4.91 2.79 20.19
CA ASP A 695 -6.23 3.38 20.47
C ASP A 695 -6.65 4.28 19.30
N LEU A 696 -7.94 4.27 18.96
CA LEU A 696 -8.50 5.08 17.87
C LEU A 696 -9.59 6.01 18.38
N LEU A 697 -9.45 7.30 18.08
CA LEU A 697 -10.53 8.29 18.13
C LEU A 697 -10.80 8.74 16.69
N THR A 698 -12.02 8.60 16.22
CA THR A 698 -12.40 8.98 14.86
C THR A 698 -13.75 9.67 14.83
N GLY A 699 -14.02 10.47 13.82
CA GLY A 699 -15.34 11.08 13.68
C GLY A 699 -15.49 11.86 12.39
N VAL A 700 -16.69 12.40 12.20
CA VAL A 700 -17.08 13.18 11.03
C VAL A 700 -17.86 14.43 11.45
N THR A 701 -17.91 15.41 10.57
CA THR A 701 -18.89 16.51 10.64
C THR A 701 -20.23 16.04 10.10
N LEU A 702 -21.32 16.68 10.51
CA LEU A 702 -22.67 16.26 10.14
C LEU A 702 -22.92 16.26 8.61
N ASN A 703 -22.25 17.14 7.84
CA ASN A 703 -22.46 17.31 6.41
C ASN A 703 -21.13 17.49 5.65
N GLU A 704 -20.22 16.52 5.79
CA GLU A 704 -18.90 16.49 5.14
C GLU A 704 -18.93 16.90 3.65
N GLY A 705 -19.92 16.39 2.92
CA GLY A 705 -20.09 16.60 1.49
C GLY A 705 -20.41 18.03 1.07
N LEU A 706 -20.63 18.98 2.00
CA LEU A 706 -20.99 20.36 1.66
C LEU A 706 -19.93 21.03 0.78
N TYR A 707 -18.67 20.99 1.22
CA TYR A 707 -17.55 21.63 0.51
C TYR A 707 -17.36 21.03 -0.89
N PHE A 708 -17.44 19.70 -0.97
CA PHE A 708 -17.27 18.95 -2.22
C PHE A 708 -18.45 19.15 -3.18
N ALA A 709 -19.68 19.24 -2.66
CA ALA A 709 -20.86 19.55 -3.46
C ALA A 709 -20.79 20.95 -4.07
N GLU A 710 -20.30 21.95 -3.33
CA GLU A 710 -20.06 23.31 -3.86
C GLU A 710 -19.07 23.28 -5.04
N TYR A 711 -17.97 22.53 -4.88
CA TYR A 711 -16.98 22.35 -5.94
C TYR A 711 -17.56 21.65 -7.18
N HIS A 712 -18.23 20.49 -6.99
CA HIS A 712 -18.79 19.71 -8.09
C HIS A 712 -19.85 20.48 -8.89
N ILE A 713 -20.75 21.17 -8.20
CA ILE A 713 -21.82 21.94 -8.86
C ILE A 713 -21.22 23.11 -9.66
N GLY A 714 -20.19 23.76 -9.12
CA GLY A 714 -19.43 24.78 -9.84
C GLY A 714 -18.83 24.28 -11.15
N HIS A 715 -18.18 23.10 -11.10
CA HIS A 715 -17.59 22.46 -12.27
C HIS A 715 -18.65 22.08 -13.32
N PHE A 716 -19.80 21.55 -12.88
CA PHE A 716 -20.90 21.21 -13.79
C PHE A 716 -21.40 22.43 -14.56
N TYR A 717 -21.39 23.60 -13.92
CA TYR A 717 -21.79 24.85 -14.54
C TYR A 717 -20.76 25.35 -15.55
N SER A 718 -19.45 25.26 -15.25
CA SER A 718 -18.41 25.63 -16.22
C SER A 718 -18.41 24.78 -17.48
N ASP A 719 -18.72 23.48 -17.36
CA ASP A 719 -18.85 22.61 -18.55
C ASP A 719 -19.98 23.06 -19.47
N LEU A 720 -21.13 23.42 -18.88
CA LEU A 720 -22.32 23.86 -19.62
C LEU A 720 -22.09 25.20 -20.34
N THR A 721 -21.34 26.12 -19.75
CA THR A 721 -21.02 27.41 -20.38
C THR A 721 -19.96 27.28 -21.47
N ASN A 722 -19.02 26.34 -21.34
CA ASN A 722 -17.96 26.11 -22.32
C ASN A 722 -18.40 25.35 -23.58
N GLN A 723 -19.49 24.57 -23.52
CA GLN A 723 -20.04 23.89 -24.68
C GLN A 723 -20.58 24.86 -25.76
N SER A 724 -20.32 24.54 -27.04
CA SER A 724 -20.77 25.29 -28.23
C SER A 724 -22.28 25.14 -28.54
N THR A 725 -23.08 24.74 -27.55
CA THR A 725 -24.53 24.56 -27.66
C THR A 725 -25.26 25.90 -27.61
N SER A 726 -26.51 25.97 -28.10
CA SER A 726 -27.33 27.21 -28.03
C SER A 726 -27.53 27.69 -26.59
N ILE A 727 -27.59 26.74 -25.64
CA ILE A 727 -27.65 26.96 -24.19
C ILE A 727 -26.34 27.58 -23.70
N GLY A 728 -25.18 27.03 -24.06
CA GLY A 728 -23.87 27.60 -23.70
C GLY A 728 -23.66 29.04 -24.21
N LYS A 729 -24.13 29.33 -25.43
CA LYS A 729 -24.12 30.70 -25.99
C LYS A 729 -25.02 31.68 -25.23
N GLN A 730 -26.23 31.27 -24.84
CA GLN A 730 -27.13 32.10 -24.03
C GLN A 730 -26.56 32.38 -22.63
N LEU A 731 -25.96 31.37 -22.00
CA LEU A 731 -25.36 31.49 -20.67
C LEU A 731 -24.11 32.38 -20.67
N LYS A 732 -23.21 32.26 -21.67
CA LYS A 732 -22.07 33.17 -21.87
C LYS A 732 -22.50 34.64 -22.03
N THR A 733 -23.63 34.87 -22.69
CA THR A 733 -24.17 36.22 -22.90
C THR A 733 -24.75 36.82 -21.61
N ARG A 734 -25.38 36.00 -20.75
CA ARG A 734 -25.85 36.42 -19.41
C ARG A 734 -24.69 36.66 -18.44
N GLN A 735 -23.65 35.83 -18.47
CA GLN A 735 -22.44 35.99 -17.66
C GLN A 735 -21.73 37.32 -17.96
N LYS A 736 -21.56 37.68 -19.25
CA LYS A 736 -20.96 38.97 -19.65
C LYS A 736 -21.77 40.19 -19.20
N ARG A 737 -23.10 40.10 -19.13
CA ARG A 737 -23.95 41.20 -18.62
C ARG A 737 -23.79 41.45 -17.12
N PHE A 738 -23.49 40.42 -16.33
CA PHE A 738 -23.31 40.54 -14.88
C PHE A 738 -21.92 41.02 -14.47
N ILE A 739 -20.87 40.66 -15.22
CA ILE A 739 -19.52 41.18 -14.96
C ILE A 739 -19.48 42.73 -15.08
N ASN A 740 -20.37 43.32 -15.88
CA ASN A 740 -20.50 44.77 -16.02
C ASN A 740 -21.37 45.47 -14.95
N ILE A 741 -21.94 44.73 -13.99
CA ILE A 741 -22.80 45.29 -12.94
C ILE A 741 -22.23 44.88 -11.58
N ASN A 742 -21.62 45.84 -10.87
CA ASN A 742 -21.09 45.79 -9.49
C ASN A 742 -19.69 45.20 -9.25
N SER A 743 -18.65 45.90 -9.73
CA SER A 743 -17.28 45.80 -9.19
C SER A 743 -16.92 46.87 -8.14
N THR A 744 -17.89 47.66 -7.64
CA THR A 744 -17.62 48.85 -6.79
C THR A 744 -17.94 48.70 -5.30
N ALA A 745 -17.99 47.49 -4.74
CA ALA A 745 -18.24 47.33 -3.30
C ALA A 745 -17.17 46.48 -2.58
N ILE A 746 -16.39 47.17 -1.72
CA ILE A 746 -15.63 46.70 -0.55
C ILE A 746 -14.20 46.21 -0.91
N ILE A 747 -13.11 46.99 -0.74
CA ILE A 747 -12.49 47.55 0.49
C ILE A 747 -11.95 48.99 0.27
N PRO A 748 -11.98 49.92 1.25
CA PRO A 748 -11.37 51.27 1.14
C PRO A 748 -9.83 51.24 1.09
N PRO A 749 -9.16 52.12 0.32
CA PRO A 749 -7.69 52.12 0.16
C PRO A 749 -6.85 52.56 1.38
N ASP A 750 -7.45 52.90 2.52
CA ASP A 750 -6.77 53.73 3.53
C ASP A 750 -6.06 52.98 4.68
N ILE A 751 -5.69 51.70 4.53
CA ILE A 751 -4.90 50.96 5.53
C ILE A 751 -3.68 50.28 4.90
N ILE A 752 -2.96 50.99 4.02
CA ILE A 752 -1.60 50.61 3.57
C ILE A 752 -0.71 51.84 3.64
N LYS A 753 -0.58 52.44 4.82
CA LYS A 753 0.53 53.35 5.15
C LYS A 753 0.88 53.17 6.62
N THR A 754 1.75 52.20 6.90
CA THR A 754 2.74 52.19 7.99
C THR A 754 3.31 50.77 8.13
N GLN A 755 4.20 50.41 7.21
CA GLN A 755 5.15 49.32 7.43
C GLN A 755 6.46 49.73 6.77
N ASP A 756 7.20 50.57 7.48
CA ASP A 756 8.59 50.89 7.14
C ASP A 756 9.48 49.68 7.44
N ASN A 757 10.40 49.45 6.49
CA ASN A 757 11.66 48.72 6.61
C ASN A 757 11.60 47.20 6.77
N ILE A 758 11.44 46.51 5.64
CA ILE A 758 12.25 45.32 5.33
C ILE A 758 12.85 45.57 3.95
N ASN A 759 14.18 45.67 3.89
CA ASN A 759 14.92 45.81 2.64
C ASN A 759 14.65 44.58 1.75
N ASP A 760 14.19 44.88 0.54
CA ASP A 760 14.04 43.98 -0.58
C ASP A 760 15.41 43.57 -1.14
N ASP A 761 15.61 42.27 -1.27
CA ASP A 761 16.41 41.68 -2.34
C ASP A 761 15.51 40.61 -2.97
N ILE A 762 14.63 41.03 -3.89
CA ILE A 762 13.77 40.16 -4.69
C ILE A 762 14.24 40.27 -6.14
N TYR A 763 14.43 39.10 -6.76
CA TYR A 763 14.73 38.92 -8.17
C TYR A 763 13.78 39.73 -9.06
N ASP A 764 14.39 40.55 -9.91
CA ASP A 764 13.79 41.35 -10.96
C ASP A 764 13.00 40.44 -11.93
N TYR A 765 11.68 40.55 -11.90
CA TYR A 765 10.79 40.05 -12.96
C TYR A 765 10.09 41.28 -13.54
N ASP A 766 10.23 41.47 -14.85
CA ASP A 766 9.76 42.63 -15.61
C ASP A 766 8.31 43.02 -15.28
N GLU A 767 8.09 44.31 -14.96
CA GLU A 767 6.80 44.88 -14.54
C GLU A 767 5.71 44.83 -15.63
N ASP A 768 6.07 44.64 -16.90
CA ASP A 768 5.13 44.64 -18.02
C ASP A 768 4.30 43.33 -18.13
N ASP A 769 4.72 42.23 -17.49
CA ASP A 769 3.95 40.97 -17.44
C ASP A 769 2.90 40.95 -16.30
N ILE A 770 2.97 41.89 -15.34
CA ILE A 770 2.14 41.86 -14.13
C ILE A 770 0.68 42.27 -14.40
N ASP A 771 0.45 43.14 -15.39
CA ASP A 771 -0.90 43.66 -15.64
C ASP A 771 -1.77 42.73 -16.51
N ASP A 772 -1.17 41.92 -17.38
CA ASP A 772 -1.90 40.86 -18.11
C ASP A 772 -2.22 39.66 -17.19
N ILE A 773 -1.39 39.42 -16.18
CA ILE A 773 -1.59 38.37 -15.17
C ILE A 773 -2.75 38.70 -14.21
N LYS A 774 -3.03 39.97 -13.90
CA LYS A 774 -4.12 40.34 -12.98
C LYS A 774 -5.52 40.12 -13.59
N LEU A 775 -5.68 40.21 -14.91
CA LEU A 775 -7.00 40.14 -15.54
C LEU A 775 -7.53 38.70 -15.70
N HIS A 776 -6.66 37.68 -15.63
CA HIS A 776 -7.02 36.26 -15.76
C HIS A 776 -7.08 35.46 -14.44
N ARG A 777 -6.73 36.07 -13.30
CA ARG A 777 -6.66 35.42 -11.97
C ARG A 777 -8.00 35.40 -11.23
N LYS A 778 -8.83 34.39 -11.51
CA LYS A 778 -9.77 33.87 -10.50
C LYS A 778 -9.53 32.38 -10.40
N THR A 779 -9.28 31.86 -9.19
CA THR A 779 -9.24 30.40 -8.96
C THR A 779 -10.56 29.76 -9.38
N HIS A 780 -10.60 28.45 -9.66
CA HIS A 780 -11.87 27.81 -10.03
C HIS A 780 -12.94 28.00 -8.96
N VAL A 781 -12.56 27.98 -7.67
CA VAL A 781 -13.46 28.28 -6.55
C VAL A 781 -13.92 29.73 -6.54
N GLU A 782 -13.06 30.71 -6.87
CA GLU A 782 -13.46 32.11 -7.03
C GLU A 782 -14.29 32.37 -8.30
N GLN A 783 -14.02 31.66 -9.39
CA GLN A 783 -14.86 31.67 -10.59
C GLN A 783 -16.25 31.14 -10.24
N VAL A 784 -16.30 30.03 -9.49
CA VAL A 784 -17.51 29.38 -8.99
C VAL A 784 -18.28 30.28 -8.01
N LEU A 785 -17.58 30.92 -7.07
CA LEU A 785 -18.12 31.93 -6.15
C LEU A 785 -18.51 33.24 -6.86
N SER A 786 -18.00 33.49 -8.06
CA SER A 786 -18.36 34.66 -8.88
C SER A 786 -19.55 34.44 -9.81
N TYR A 787 -20.02 33.19 -9.95
CA TYR A 787 -21.29 32.93 -10.63
C TYR A 787 -22.46 33.40 -9.77
N ASP A 788 -23.53 33.87 -10.43
CA ASP A 788 -24.79 34.17 -9.75
C ASP A 788 -25.32 32.86 -9.10
N PRO A 789 -25.38 32.77 -7.76
CA PRO A 789 -25.81 31.58 -7.07
C PRO A 789 -27.21 31.13 -7.52
N TYR A 790 -28.11 32.06 -7.85
CA TYR A 790 -29.46 31.73 -8.30
C TYR A 790 -29.46 30.96 -9.63
N ILE A 791 -28.56 31.33 -10.55
CA ILE A 791 -28.46 30.67 -11.86
C ILE A 791 -27.86 29.27 -11.73
N VAL A 792 -26.79 29.13 -10.93
CA VAL A 792 -26.15 27.84 -10.67
C VAL A 792 -27.16 26.86 -10.04
N LEU A 793 -27.92 27.36 -9.08
CA LEU A 793 -28.98 26.63 -8.40
C LEU A 793 -30.14 26.26 -9.34
N GLU A 794 -30.59 27.17 -10.19
CA GLU A 794 -31.62 26.87 -11.20
C GLU A 794 -31.18 25.72 -12.13
N GLN A 795 -29.92 25.70 -12.56
CA GLN A 795 -29.40 24.59 -13.38
C GLN A 795 -29.34 23.29 -12.58
N PHE A 796 -28.84 23.33 -11.35
CA PHE A 796 -28.81 22.16 -10.47
C PHE A 796 -30.21 21.55 -10.27
N SER A 797 -31.27 22.37 -10.18
CA SER A 797 -32.65 21.88 -10.05
C SER A 797 -33.08 20.96 -11.21
N LYS A 798 -32.50 21.16 -12.41
CA LYS A 798 -32.83 20.43 -13.64
C LYS A 798 -31.95 19.20 -13.84
N LEU A 799 -30.85 19.06 -13.09
CA LEU A 799 -29.90 17.96 -13.24
C LEU A 799 -30.34 16.69 -12.51
N ASP A 800 -30.00 15.54 -13.09
CA ASP A 800 -29.95 14.28 -12.36
C ASP A 800 -28.65 14.20 -11.54
N TYR A 801 -28.67 14.80 -10.35
CA TYR A 801 -27.46 14.92 -9.54
C TYR A 801 -26.97 13.56 -9.02
N VAL A 802 -27.86 12.57 -8.85
CA VAL A 802 -27.47 11.24 -8.38
C VAL A 802 -26.70 10.51 -9.48
N GLU A 803 -27.29 10.37 -10.66
CA GLU A 803 -26.64 9.69 -11.77
C GLU A 803 -25.35 10.41 -12.20
N ARG A 804 -25.37 11.74 -12.28
CA ARG A 804 -24.19 12.53 -12.69
C ARG A 804 -23.05 12.38 -11.69
N TYR A 805 -23.32 12.41 -10.39
CA TYR A 805 -22.28 12.26 -9.37
C TYR A 805 -21.69 10.84 -9.37
N ILE A 806 -22.56 9.82 -9.44
CA ILE A 806 -22.13 8.44 -9.48
C ILE A 806 -21.28 8.17 -10.72
N ASN A 807 -21.75 8.54 -11.91
CA ASN A 807 -21.00 8.31 -13.15
C ASN A 807 -19.67 9.09 -13.22
N ALA A 808 -19.58 10.24 -12.54
CA ALA A 808 -18.36 11.05 -12.54
C ALA A 808 -17.28 10.52 -11.58
N ASN A 809 -17.66 9.78 -10.53
CA ASN A 809 -16.75 9.39 -9.45
C ASN A 809 -16.64 7.87 -9.25
N PHE A 810 -17.59 7.09 -9.76
CA PHE A 810 -17.69 5.65 -9.54
C PHE A 810 -18.09 4.93 -10.83
N GLN A 811 -17.63 3.68 -10.99
CA GLN A 811 -17.96 2.82 -12.14
C GLN A 811 -19.07 1.82 -11.81
N PHE A 812 -20.16 2.28 -11.20
CA PHE A 812 -21.27 1.38 -10.84
C PHE A 812 -22.15 1.04 -12.04
N SER A 813 -22.67 -0.19 -12.07
CA SER A 813 -23.60 -0.61 -13.13
C SER A 813 -24.91 0.21 -13.10
N LYS A 814 -25.41 0.63 -14.27
CA LYS A 814 -26.61 1.52 -14.39
C LYS A 814 -27.84 1.06 -13.63
N CYS A 815 -28.04 -0.25 -13.48
CA CYS A 815 -29.17 -0.82 -12.73
C CYS A 815 -29.17 -0.44 -11.24
N TYR A 816 -28.01 -0.15 -10.65
CA TYR A 816 -27.87 0.19 -9.24
C TYR A 816 -28.13 1.66 -8.92
N ILE A 817 -28.03 2.54 -9.92
CA ILE A 817 -28.32 3.98 -9.76
C ILE A 817 -29.75 4.19 -9.27
N ASN A 818 -30.69 3.34 -9.67
CA ASN A 818 -32.09 3.42 -9.22
C ASN A 818 -32.27 3.13 -7.73
N GLU A 819 -31.48 2.23 -7.14
CA GLU A 819 -31.55 1.97 -5.69
C GLU A 819 -30.96 3.14 -4.90
N ILE A 820 -29.89 3.77 -5.40
CA ILE A 820 -29.31 4.99 -4.82
C ILE A 820 -30.33 6.14 -4.90
N ARG A 821 -31.04 6.29 -6.04
CA ARG A 821 -32.11 7.30 -6.20
C ARG A 821 -33.21 7.15 -5.14
N LYS A 822 -33.64 5.93 -4.82
CA LYS A 822 -34.68 5.73 -3.78
C LYS A 822 -34.29 6.33 -2.42
N ARG A 823 -33.00 6.41 -2.11
CA ARG A 823 -32.49 6.95 -0.85
C ARG A 823 -32.15 8.44 -0.94
N TYR A 824 -31.56 8.89 -2.04
CA TYR A 824 -30.97 10.23 -2.15
C TYR A 824 -31.64 11.13 -3.20
N GLU A 825 -32.66 10.68 -3.92
CA GLU A 825 -33.41 11.53 -4.84
C GLU A 825 -34.64 12.14 -4.16
N TYR A 826 -34.75 13.47 -4.22
CA TYR A 826 -35.95 14.16 -3.75
C TYR A 826 -37.03 14.17 -4.87
N PRO A 827 -38.26 13.67 -4.61
CA PRO A 827 -39.30 13.58 -5.63
C PRO A 827 -39.76 14.92 -6.23
N GLY A 828 -39.73 15.99 -5.44
CA GLY A 828 -40.18 17.33 -5.86
C GLY A 828 -39.08 18.14 -6.56
N LYS A 829 -39.09 18.17 -7.90
CA LYS A 829 -38.06 18.87 -8.71
C LYS A 829 -37.89 20.37 -8.37
N ASN A 830 -38.94 21.02 -7.85
CA ASN A 830 -38.93 22.45 -7.53
C ASN A 830 -38.37 22.78 -6.12
N ASN A 831 -38.19 21.78 -5.23
CA ASN A 831 -37.65 22.02 -3.89
C ASN A 831 -36.13 21.86 -3.90
N ILE A 832 -35.45 22.93 -4.29
CA ILE A 832 -34.00 22.93 -4.42
C ILE A 832 -33.26 22.70 -3.10
N THR A 833 -33.78 23.22 -1.99
CA THR A 833 -33.19 23.05 -0.66
C THR A 833 -33.09 21.57 -0.29
N MET A 834 -34.17 20.80 -0.47
CA MET A 834 -34.15 19.36 -0.17
C MET A 834 -33.29 18.56 -1.14
N ARG A 835 -33.28 18.93 -2.43
CA ARG A 835 -32.39 18.31 -3.43
C ARG A 835 -30.91 18.52 -3.08
N LEU A 836 -30.53 19.74 -2.68
CA LEU A 836 -29.18 20.05 -2.23
C LEU A 836 -28.82 19.26 -0.97
N LYS A 837 -29.72 19.20 0.02
CA LYS A 837 -29.47 18.44 1.26
C LYS A 837 -29.19 16.97 0.97
N LEU A 838 -30.03 16.31 0.17
CA LEU A 838 -29.81 14.89 -0.17
C LEU A 838 -28.58 14.67 -1.04
N TYR A 839 -28.23 15.63 -1.89
CA TYR A 839 -26.96 15.58 -2.63
C TYR A 839 -25.75 15.68 -1.70
N ILE A 840 -25.76 16.62 -0.75
CA ILE A 840 -24.73 16.73 0.28
C ILE A 840 -24.63 15.45 1.11
N ASP A 841 -25.76 14.83 1.47
CA ASP A 841 -25.79 13.58 2.22
C ASP A 841 -25.22 12.41 1.40
N LEU A 842 -25.55 12.32 0.10
CA LEU A 842 -24.97 11.33 -0.82
C LEU A 842 -23.45 11.45 -0.87
N VAL A 843 -22.94 12.67 -1.04
CA VAL A 843 -21.50 12.96 -1.08
C VAL A 843 -20.84 12.64 0.27
N SER A 844 -21.47 13.04 1.38
CA SER A 844 -20.97 12.78 2.74
C SER A 844 -20.84 11.28 3.01
N ASP A 845 -21.85 10.51 2.64
CA ASP A 845 -21.89 9.07 2.89
C ASP A 845 -20.83 8.33 2.09
N LEU A 846 -20.71 8.64 0.79
CA LEU A 846 -19.77 7.96 -0.12
C LEU A 846 -18.32 8.41 0.04
N MET A 847 -18.05 9.62 0.51
CA MET A 847 -16.68 10.09 0.68
C MET A 847 -16.13 9.87 2.09
N PHE A 848 -17.00 9.85 3.13
CA PHE A 848 -16.57 9.92 4.52
C PHE A 848 -17.31 8.94 5.42
N ASN A 849 -18.63 9.10 5.58
CA ASN A 849 -19.36 8.46 6.67
C ASN A 849 -19.31 6.93 6.58
N PHE A 850 -19.53 6.37 5.38
CA PHE A 850 -19.48 4.92 5.18
C PHE A 850 -18.11 4.36 5.57
N HIS A 851 -17.03 5.00 5.12
CA HIS A 851 -15.66 4.52 5.31
C HIS A 851 -15.21 4.65 6.78
N MET A 852 -15.66 5.69 7.49
CA MET A 852 -15.45 5.80 8.94
C MET A 852 -16.11 4.64 9.70
N VAL A 853 -17.39 4.35 9.42
CA VAL A 853 -18.10 3.24 10.07
C VAL A 853 -17.50 1.90 9.68
N HIS A 854 -17.13 1.72 8.41
CA HIS A 854 -16.47 0.50 7.95
C HIS A 854 -15.14 0.27 8.67
N CYS A 855 -14.33 1.32 8.81
CA CYS A 855 -13.09 1.27 9.58
C CYS A 855 -13.34 0.86 11.04
N LEU A 856 -14.31 1.47 11.72
CA LEU A 856 -14.68 1.13 13.09
C LEU A 856 -15.12 -0.33 13.23
N ASN A 857 -15.89 -0.86 12.26
CA ASN A 857 -16.32 -2.24 12.23
C ASN A 857 -15.18 -3.24 11.97
N LEU A 858 -14.24 -2.91 11.08
CA LEU A 858 -13.04 -3.74 10.90
C LEU A 858 -12.17 -3.74 12.16
N ARG A 859 -12.06 -2.57 12.82
CA ARG A 859 -11.33 -2.41 14.07
C ARG A 859 -11.90 -3.29 15.18
N THR A 860 -13.22 -3.37 15.35
CA THR A 860 -13.87 -4.19 16.40
C THR A 860 -13.78 -5.69 16.15
N GLN A 861 -13.45 -6.12 14.93
CA GLN A 861 -13.26 -7.54 14.57
C GLN A 861 -11.85 -8.06 14.90
N ILE A 862 -10.93 -7.22 15.35
CA ILE A 862 -9.56 -7.62 15.69
C ILE A 862 -9.58 -8.55 16.91
N SER A 863 -9.15 -9.81 16.72
CA SER A 863 -9.07 -10.79 17.80
C SER A 863 -8.15 -10.34 18.94
N ASN A 864 -8.60 -10.45 20.19
CA ASN A 864 -7.89 -10.01 21.39
C ASN A 864 -7.47 -8.53 21.36
N GLN A 865 -8.32 -7.67 20.78
CA GLN A 865 -8.09 -6.23 20.79
C GLN A 865 -8.02 -5.71 22.25
N THR A 866 -6.93 -5.02 22.58
CA THR A 866 -6.74 -4.37 23.88
C THR A 866 -6.92 -2.85 23.84
N SER A 867 -6.97 -2.27 22.63
CA SER A 867 -7.09 -0.83 22.43
C SER A 867 -8.55 -0.38 22.34
N SER A 868 -8.84 0.86 22.74
CA SER A 868 -10.19 1.42 22.71
C SER A 868 -10.49 2.16 21.39
N ASN A 869 -11.76 2.13 20.98
CA ASN A 869 -12.28 2.90 19.84
C ASN A 869 -13.30 3.92 20.36
N TYR A 870 -13.21 5.17 19.93
CA TYR A 870 -14.17 6.24 20.25
C TYR A 870 -14.61 6.94 18.98
N ALA A 871 -15.92 7.14 18.83
CA ALA A 871 -16.51 7.78 17.66
C ALA A 871 -17.24 9.09 18.03
N TYR A 872 -17.14 10.12 17.18
CA TYR A 872 -17.89 11.37 17.34
C TYR A 872 -18.58 11.83 16.07
N ILE A 873 -19.62 12.65 16.25
CA ILE A 873 -20.26 13.42 15.20
C ILE A 873 -20.26 14.89 15.61
N TYR A 874 -19.60 15.73 14.82
CA TYR A 874 -19.53 17.17 15.06
C TYR A 874 -20.69 17.89 14.36
N SER A 875 -21.53 18.58 15.14
CA SER A 875 -22.79 19.16 14.64
C SER A 875 -22.98 20.64 15.02
N HIS A 876 -21.93 21.29 15.52
CA HIS A 876 -21.98 22.72 15.83
C HIS A 876 -21.54 23.59 14.65
N ARG A 877 -22.30 24.65 14.36
CA ARG A 877 -21.98 25.62 13.33
C ARG A 877 -21.35 26.87 13.98
N PRO A 878 -20.15 27.31 13.56
CA PRO A 878 -19.57 28.55 14.07
C PRO A 878 -20.50 29.75 13.89
N THR A 879 -20.52 30.65 14.87
CA THR A 879 -21.31 31.90 14.84
C THR A 879 -20.87 32.88 13.74
N PHE A 880 -19.62 32.84 13.30
CA PHE A 880 -19.14 33.72 12.24
C PHE A 880 -19.69 33.31 10.85
N LYS A 881 -19.88 34.30 9.97
CA LYS A 881 -20.47 34.11 8.63
C LYS A 881 -19.45 33.51 7.66
N ALA A 882 -19.25 32.19 7.67
CA ALA A 882 -18.51 31.51 6.61
C ALA A 882 -19.15 31.82 5.23
N ARG A 883 -18.30 32.10 4.21
CA ARG A 883 -18.74 32.24 2.82
C ARG A 883 -19.12 30.84 2.30
N SER A 884 -20.34 30.70 1.79
CA SER A 884 -20.85 29.49 1.14
C SER A 884 -21.75 29.95 -0.02
N LEU A 885 -21.65 29.26 -1.16
CA LEU A 885 -22.48 29.53 -2.34
C LEU A 885 -23.95 29.29 -2.06
N PHE A 886 -24.24 28.28 -1.23
CA PHE A 886 -25.60 27.87 -0.92
C PHE A 886 -26.15 28.57 0.32
N ARG A 887 -25.45 29.59 0.84
CA ARG A 887 -25.78 30.26 2.10
C ARG A 887 -27.26 30.63 2.23
N ASP A 888 -27.89 31.17 1.19
CA ASP A 888 -29.29 31.61 1.26
C ASP A 888 -30.30 30.45 1.27
N HIS A 889 -29.98 29.32 0.65
CA HIS A 889 -30.81 28.10 0.68
C HIS A 889 -30.51 27.20 1.88
N LEU A 890 -29.30 27.25 2.42
CA LEU A 890 -28.92 26.52 3.63
C LEU A 890 -29.26 27.30 4.92
N LYS A 891 -29.55 28.60 4.84
CA LYS A 891 -30.07 29.39 5.97
C LYS A 891 -31.40 28.85 6.51
N THR A 892 -32.22 28.24 5.65
CA THR A 892 -33.51 27.67 6.03
C THR A 892 -33.40 26.24 6.58
N LEU A 893 -32.21 25.61 6.47
CA LEU A 893 -31.92 24.32 7.06
C LEU A 893 -31.17 24.51 8.38
N PRO A 894 -31.72 24.05 9.52
CA PRO A 894 -30.97 24.03 10.76
C PRO A 894 -29.81 23.02 10.61
N HIS A 895 -28.62 23.36 11.12
CA HIS A 895 -27.47 22.44 11.23
C HIS A 895 -26.90 21.92 9.90
N VAL A 896 -26.43 22.81 9.00
CA VAL A 896 -25.55 22.41 7.90
C VAL A 896 -24.10 22.71 8.26
N ILE A 897 -23.30 21.66 8.53
CA ILE A 897 -21.93 21.74 9.03
C ILE A 897 -21.00 21.01 8.07
N GLY A 898 -20.19 21.78 7.34
CA GLY A 898 -19.27 21.23 6.35
C GLY A 898 -17.96 20.71 6.94
N HIS A 899 -17.20 20.05 6.08
CA HIS A 899 -15.82 19.61 6.32
C HIS A 899 -14.95 20.73 6.94
N PHE A 900 -13.99 20.37 7.81
CA PHE A 900 -13.08 21.25 8.58
C PHE A 900 -13.69 22.00 9.78
N ALA A 901 -15.00 21.97 9.99
CA ALA A 901 -15.66 22.85 10.97
C ALA A 901 -15.24 22.61 12.43
N GLU A 902 -14.80 21.41 12.79
CA GLU A 902 -14.37 21.07 14.15
C GLU A 902 -12.95 21.55 14.47
N LEU A 903 -12.11 21.78 13.46
CA LEU A 903 -10.70 22.13 13.66
C LEU A 903 -10.52 23.45 14.38
N ASP A 904 -11.37 24.45 14.12
CA ASP A 904 -11.37 25.73 14.84
C ASP A 904 -11.45 25.50 16.36
N TYR A 905 -12.30 24.57 16.81
CA TYR A 905 -12.56 24.31 18.21
C TYR A 905 -11.50 23.42 18.85
N VAL A 906 -10.98 22.43 18.11
CA VAL A 906 -9.90 21.54 18.56
C VAL A 906 -8.58 22.29 18.69
N PHE A 907 -8.26 23.20 17.76
CA PHE A 907 -7.05 24.04 17.84
C PHE A 907 -7.22 25.28 18.73
N GLY A 908 -8.43 25.55 19.23
CA GLY A 908 -8.67 26.59 20.23
C GLY A 908 -8.78 28.00 19.65
N VAL A 909 -9.17 28.15 18.39
CA VAL A 909 -9.36 29.46 17.74
C VAL A 909 -10.30 30.38 18.53
N PRO A 910 -11.45 29.90 19.09
CA PRO A 910 -12.30 30.75 19.95
C PRO A 910 -11.56 31.34 21.16
N LEU A 911 -10.56 30.64 21.71
CA LEU A 911 -9.81 31.04 22.90
C LEU A 911 -8.69 32.06 22.61
N ALA A 912 -8.42 32.34 21.33
CA ALA A 912 -7.41 33.30 20.89
C ALA A 912 -7.86 34.78 21.05
N ARG A 913 -9.11 35.03 21.48
CA ARG A 913 -9.65 36.38 21.70
C ARG A 913 -8.73 37.19 22.64
N GLY A 914 -8.17 38.29 22.12
CA GLY A 914 -7.22 39.15 22.85
C GLY A 914 -5.74 38.76 22.74
N TYR A 915 -5.40 37.70 22.01
CA TYR A 915 -4.04 37.18 21.82
C TYR A 915 -3.67 37.12 20.34
N ARG A 916 -3.80 38.26 19.64
CA ARG A 916 -3.63 38.39 18.18
C ARG A 916 -2.27 37.92 17.63
N GLN A 917 -1.26 37.79 18.48
CA GLN A 917 0.04 37.22 18.14
C GLN A 917 0.02 35.69 17.91
N ILE A 918 -1.03 35.00 18.36
CA ILE A 918 -1.29 33.56 18.26
C ILE A 918 -2.32 33.34 17.14
N HIS A 919 -2.14 32.31 16.29
CA HIS A 919 -2.95 32.09 15.08
C HIS A 919 -2.83 33.21 14.01
N ARG A 920 -1.61 33.48 13.54
CA ARG A 920 -1.34 34.50 12.50
C ARG A 920 -2.01 34.23 11.15
N ASN A 921 -2.47 33.01 10.91
CA ASN A 921 -3.10 32.57 9.66
C ASN A 921 -4.63 32.57 9.74
N VAL A 922 -5.23 33.17 10.78
CA VAL A 922 -6.68 33.33 10.91
C VAL A 922 -7.05 34.77 10.58
N ASN A 923 -8.04 34.97 9.70
CA ASN A 923 -8.47 36.32 9.31
C ASN A 923 -9.24 37.01 10.46
N ILE A 924 -8.92 38.28 10.73
CA ILE A 924 -9.42 39.04 11.88
C ILE A 924 -10.95 39.18 11.91
N SER A 925 -11.62 39.13 10.75
CA SER A 925 -13.09 39.14 10.67
C SER A 925 -13.76 37.88 11.24
N TYR A 926 -12.98 36.85 11.59
CA TYR A 926 -13.45 35.54 12.06
C TYR A 926 -13.38 35.38 13.60
N TYR A 927 -12.91 36.37 14.36
CA TYR A 927 -12.77 36.26 15.83
C TYR A 927 -14.05 36.53 16.65
N ASN A 928 -15.23 36.64 16.03
CA ASN A 928 -16.46 36.96 16.76
C ASN A 928 -17.19 35.71 17.28
N TYR A 929 -16.47 34.85 18.01
CA TYR A 929 -17.05 33.69 18.71
C TYR A 929 -17.73 34.11 20.00
N SER A 930 -18.79 33.41 20.40
CA SER A 930 -19.48 33.64 21.67
C SER A 930 -18.71 33.06 22.86
N ASP A 931 -19.06 33.48 24.08
CA ASP A 931 -18.48 32.91 25.30
C ASP A 931 -18.86 31.43 25.48
N ASP A 932 -20.05 31.03 25.00
CA ASP A 932 -20.47 29.62 24.94
C ASP A 932 -19.56 28.82 24.00
N GLU A 933 -19.16 29.38 22.86
CA GLU A 933 -18.23 28.74 21.92
C GLU A 933 -16.80 28.64 22.47
N GLU A 934 -16.35 29.60 23.27
CA GLU A 934 -15.10 29.46 24.04
C GLU A 934 -15.18 28.28 25.00
N ASN A 935 -16.27 28.17 25.78
CA ASN A 935 -16.47 27.07 26.73
C ASN A 935 -16.60 25.72 26.01
N PHE A 936 -17.25 25.69 24.85
CA PHE A 936 -17.36 24.51 24.01
C PHE A 936 -16.00 24.07 23.45
N SER A 937 -15.19 25.00 22.96
CA SER A 937 -13.81 24.71 22.52
C SER A 937 -12.96 24.13 23.65
N ARG A 938 -13.07 24.65 24.89
CA ARG A 938 -12.39 24.06 26.06
C ARG A 938 -12.81 22.62 26.33
N GLN A 939 -14.10 22.31 26.17
CA GLN A 939 -14.61 20.95 26.35
C GLN A 939 -14.06 20.00 25.28
N LEU A 940 -14.04 20.42 24.01
CA LEU A 940 -13.45 19.62 22.93
C LEU A 940 -11.95 19.39 23.13
N ILE A 941 -11.18 20.45 23.40
CA ILE A 941 -9.74 20.36 23.71
C ILE A 941 -9.49 19.35 24.85
N ARG A 942 -10.33 19.36 25.88
CA ARG A 942 -10.21 18.42 27.00
C ARG A 942 -10.43 16.98 26.58
N TYR A 943 -11.50 16.66 25.84
CA TYR A 943 -11.71 15.29 25.34
C TYR A 943 -10.55 14.81 24.47
N TRP A 944 -10.09 15.62 23.52
CA TRP A 944 -8.96 15.30 22.66
C TRP A 944 -7.69 15.07 23.48
N THR A 945 -7.37 15.98 24.40
CA THR A 945 -6.11 15.92 25.15
C THR A 945 -6.12 14.81 26.21
N ASN A 946 -7.27 14.48 26.79
CA ASN A 946 -7.44 13.32 27.65
C ASN A 946 -7.17 12.03 26.88
N PHE A 947 -7.74 11.88 25.68
CA PHE A 947 -7.47 10.74 24.82
C PHE A 947 -5.98 10.69 24.43
N ILE A 948 -5.37 11.81 24.06
CA ILE A 948 -3.92 11.89 23.75
C ILE A 948 -3.07 11.42 24.92
N LYS A 949 -3.43 11.79 26.16
CA LYS A 949 -2.69 11.40 27.36
C LYS A 949 -2.89 9.93 27.73
N THR A 950 -4.13 9.45 27.73
CA THR A 950 -4.51 8.21 28.43
C THR A 950 -5.12 7.13 27.54
N GLY A 951 -5.64 7.49 26.36
CA GLY A 951 -6.42 6.60 25.50
C GLY A 951 -7.92 6.61 25.85
N ASN A 952 -8.32 7.38 26.86
CA ASN A 952 -9.71 7.55 27.27
C ASN A 952 -10.03 9.06 27.34
N PRO A 953 -11.04 9.54 26.57
CA PRO A 953 -11.38 10.97 26.52
C PRO A 953 -11.99 11.51 27.84
N ASN A 954 -12.40 10.66 28.77
CA ASN A 954 -13.19 11.05 29.95
C ASN A 954 -12.39 11.50 31.18
N ILE A 955 -11.06 11.39 31.18
CA ILE A 955 -10.24 11.52 32.39
C ILE A 955 -9.86 12.98 32.68
N ASP A 956 -10.66 13.71 33.48
CA ASP A 956 -10.19 14.78 34.40
C ASP A 956 -11.34 15.30 35.31
N SER A 957 -11.70 14.64 36.41
CA SER A 957 -12.88 15.00 37.24
C SER A 957 -12.75 16.27 38.09
N LEU A 958 -11.62 16.99 38.06
CA LEU A 958 -11.30 17.99 39.10
C LEU A 958 -11.48 19.46 38.73
N LEU A 959 -11.85 19.84 37.49
CA LEU A 959 -11.86 21.26 37.10
C LEU A 959 -13.10 21.82 36.38
N ILE A 960 -14.18 21.06 36.18
CA ILE A 960 -15.47 21.64 35.75
C ILE A 960 -16.62 20.97 36.50
N LYS A 961 -17.34 21.74 37.32
CA LYS A 961 -18.58 21.35 38.00
C LYS A 961 -19.76 21.05 37.04
N ASN A 962 -19.59 21.19 35.71
CA ASN A 962 -20.66 21.27 34.72
C ASN A 962 -20.46 20.47 33.41
N SER A 963 -19.55 19.49 33.31
CA SER A 963 -19.48 18.59 32.13
C SER A 963 -19.70 17.13 32.56
N THR A 964 -20.96 16.68 32.55
CA THR A 964 -21.43 15.42 33.14
C THR A 964 -21.53 14.24 32.17
N ILE A 965 -21.12 14.41 30.90
CA ILE A 965 -21.40 13.42 29.85
C ILE A 965 -20.18 12.56 29.60
N GLU A 966 -20.30 11.29 29.95
CA GLU A 966 -19.31 10.27 29.62
C GLU A 966 -19.35 9.96 28.12
N TRP A 967 -18.23 10.10 27.43
CA TRP A 967 -18.05 9.60 26.06
C TRP A 967 -17.82 8.10 26.10
N LYS A 968 -18.86 7.33 25.73
CA LYS A 968 -18.79 5.86 25.73
C LYS A 968 -17.99 5.34 24.52
N PRO A 969 -17.25 4.22 24.68
CA PRO A 969 -16.49 3.62 23.60
C PRO A 969 -17.42 3.05 22.51
N TYR A 970 -16.91 3.00 21.29
CA TYR A 970 -17.54 2.30 20.17
C TYR A 970 -17.18 0.81 20.23
N THR A 971 -18.19 -0.06 20.24
CA THR A 971 -18.01 -1.53 20.29
C THR A 971 -18.82 -2.22 19.20
N SER A 972 -18.58 -3.51 18.95
CA SER A 972 -19.35 -4.29 17.97
C SER A 972 -20.85 -4.43 18.31
N ASN A 973 -21.20 -4.23 19.58
CA ASN A 973 -22.58 -4.37 20.06
C ASN A 973 -23.27 -3.02 20.25
N GLU A 974 -22.48 -2.01 20.66
CA GLU A 974 -22.93 -0.66 20.94
C GLU A 974 -22.16 0.30 20.02
N HIS A 975 -22.74 0.61 18.86
CA HIS A 975 -22.21 1.59 17.91
C HIS A 975 -22.41 3.01 18.45
N ASN A 976 -21.66 3.38 19.49
CA ASN A 976 -21.82 4.64 20.20
C ASN A 976 -21.06 5.80 19.54
N TYR A 977 -21.74 6.93 19.38
CA TYR A 977 -21.19 8.19 18.92
C TYR A 977 -21.47 9.29 19.94
N ILE A 978 -20.49 10.13 20.24
CA ILE A 978 -20.77 11.39 20.95
C ILE A 978 -21.09 12.49 19.94
N PHE A 979 -22.20 13.20 20.14
CA PHE A 979 -22.57 14.38 19.37
C PHE A 979 -21.97 15.62 20.02
N PHE A 980 -21.19 16.37 19.25
CA PHE A 980 -20.66 17.66 19.66
C PHE A 980 -21.52 18.79 19.09
N GLN A 981 -22.58 19.12 19.83
CA GLN A 981 -23.44 20.28 19.60
C GLN A 981 -23.28 21.28 20.75
N LEU A 982 -23.17 22.57 20.43
CA LEU A 982 -23.14 23.62 21.44
C LEU A 982 -24.36 23.51 22.37
N ASN A 983 -24.12 23.52 23.68
CA ASN A 983 -25.13 23.38 24.74
C ASN A 983 -25.93 22.07 24.73
N ASN A 984 -25.61 21.09 23.86
CA ASN A 984 -26.30 19.80 23.77
C ASN A 984 -25.34 18.66 23.36
N ILE A 985 -24.24 18.49 24.10
CA ILE A 985 -23.41 17.29 23.94
C ILE A 985 -24.24 16.08 24.41
N HIS A 986 -24.23 14.95 23.71
CA HIS A 986 -24.94 13.74 24.13
C HIS A 986 -24.36 12.50 23.42
N ASN A 987 -24.65 11.29 23.92
CA ASN A 987 -24.34 10.06 23.20
C ASN A 987 -25.54 9.61 22.39
N GLU A 988 -25.28 9.03 21.22
CA GLU A 988 -26.26 8.47 20.31
C GLU A 988 -25.78 7.07 19.87
N LEU A 989 -26.69 6.10 19.84
CA LEU A 989 -26.39 4.74 19.41
C LEU A 989 -26.89 4.51 17.99
N ASN A 990 -26.13 3.73 17.19
CA ASN A 990 -26.56 3.19 15.91
C ASN A 990 -26.93 4.25 14.85
N TYR A 991 -26.46 5.50 15.02
CA TYR A 991 -26.83 6.63 14.17
C TYR A 991 -26.63 6.36 12.67
N PHE A 992 -25.50 5.72 12.33
CA PHE A 992 -25.14 5.41 10.95
C PHE A 992 -25.54 4.02 10.46
N ASP A 993 -26.21 3.18 11.28
CA ASP A 993 -26.43 1.77 10.94
C ASP A 993 -27.30 1.58 9.69
N SER A 994 -28.34 2.40 9.51
CA SER A 994 -29.17 2.37 8.30
C SER A 994 -28.36 2.68 7.03
N MET A 995 -27.49 3.70 7.11
CA MET A 995 -26.61 4.10 6.01
C MET A 995 -25.56 3.03 5.73
N TYR A 996 -24.89 2.53 6.77
CA TYR A 996 -23.85 1.53 6.64
C TYR A 996 -24.39 0.22 6.07
N ASN A 997 -25.53 -0.28 6.58
CA ASN A 997 -26.16 -1.50 6.10
C ASN A 997 -26.60 -1.40 4.63
N PHE A 998 -27.05 -0.22 4.21
CA PHE A 998 -27.37 0.04 2.80
C PHE A 998 -26.11 -0.10 1.93
N TRP A 999 -25.03 0.62 2.26
CA TRP A 999 -23.82 0.65 1.44
C TRP A 999 -22.99 -0.64 1.50
N ILE A 1000 -22.87 -1.30 2.65
CA ILE A 1000 -22.10 -2.56 2.75
C ILE A 1000 -22.76 -3.66 1.92
N LYS A 1001 -24.10 -3.76 1.96
CA LYS A 1001 -24.86 -4.69 1.14
C LYS A 1001 -24.72 -4.35 -0.34
N PHE A 1002 -24.76 -3.06 -0.67
CA PHE A 1002 -24.55 -2.56 -2.03
C PHE A 1002 -23.19 -3.03 -2.58
N PHE A 1003 -22.09 -2.72 -1.90
CA PHE A 1003 -20.74 -3.06 -2.35
C PHE A 1003 -20.53 -4.58 -2.48
N GLN A 1004 -21.04 -5.36 -1.53
CA GLN A 1004 -21.00 -6.83 -1.61
C GLN A 1004 -21.78 -7.39 -2.82
N THR A 1005 -22.90 -6.77 -3.17
CA THR A 1005 -23.74 -7.24 -4.28
C THR A 1005 -23.12 -6.89 -5.64
N GLU A 1006 -22.54 -5.69 -5.77
CA GLU A 1006 -21.84 -5.25 -6.98
C GLU A 1006 -20.62 -6.13 -7.26
N LEU A 1007 -19.79 -6.41 -6.24
CA LEU A 1007 -18.64 -7.32 -6.35
C LEU A 1007 -19.03 -8.73 -6.82
N ASN A 1008 -20.23 -9.19 -6.50
CA ASN A 1008 -20.73 -10.52 -6.87
C ASN A 1008 -21.42 -10.58 -8.26
N GLY A 1009 -21.40 -9.48 -9.01
CA GLY A 1009 -22.03 -9.36 -10.32
C GLY A 1009 -23.56 -9.48 -10.28
N GLY A 1010 -24.17 -9.07 -9.16
CA GLY A 1010 -25.57 -9.36 -8.82
C GLY A 1010 -26.58 -8.95 -9.89
N CYS A 1011 -26.38 -7.80 -10.54
CA CYS A 1011 -27.30 -7.30 -11.56
C CYS A 1011 -27.31 -8.17 -12.82
N HIS A 1012 -26.19 -8.77 -13.24
CA HIS A 1012 -26.19 -9.73 -14.35
C HIS A 1012 -26.95 -11.00 -13.99
N LYS A 1013 -26.79 -11.52 -12.77
CA LYS A 1013 -27.48 -12.72 -12.31
C LYS A 1013 -28.98 -12.50 -12.16
N GLU A 1014 -29.45 -11.39 -11.59
CA GLU A 1014 -30.89 -11.12 -11.46
C GLU A 1014 -31.58 -10.88 -12.81
N LEU A 1015 -30.96 -10.15 -13.75
CA LEU A 1015 -31.49 -9.99 -15.11
C LEU A 1015 -31.56 -11.32 -15.87
N ILE A 1016 -30.55 -12.18 -15.71
CA ILE A 1016 -30.56 -13.53 -16.28
C ILE A 1016 -31.66 -14.37 -15.63
N ILE A 1017 -31.82 -14.34 -14.30
CA ILE A 1017 -32.88 -15.05 -13.58
C ILE A 1017 -34.26 -14.55 -13.99
N MET A 1018 -34.45 -13.24 -14.18
CA MET A 1018 -35.72 -12.67 -14.67
C MET A 1018 -36.02 -13.11 -16.11
N LYS A 1019 -35.01 -13.13 -16.99
CA LYS A 1019 -35.15 -13.68 -18.36
C LYS A 1019 -35.47 -15.17 -18.32
N ILE A 1020 -34.79 -15.96 -17.48
CA ILE A 1020 -35.04 -17.39 -17.31
C ILE A 1020 -36.46 -17.63 -16.77
N LYS A 1021 -36.90 -16.88 -15.75
CA LYS A 1021 -38.28 -16.97 -15.23
C LYS A 1021 -39.32 -16.64 -16.31
N LYS A 1022 -39.07 -15.65 -17.16
CA LYS A 1022 -39.93 -15.32 -18.31
C LYS A 1022 -39.97 -16.45 -19.34
N HIS A 1023 -38.84 -17.09 -19.64
CA HIS A 1023 -38.77 -18.23 -20.56
C HIS A 1023 -39.39 -19.50 -19.99
N ILE A 1024 -39.23 -19.77 -18.69
CA ILE A 1024 -39.90 -20.88 -17.98
C ILE A 1024 -41.42 -20.66 -17.98
N GLY A 1025 -41.89 -19.45 -17.74
CA GLY A 1025 -43.32 -19.10 -17.84
C GLY A 1025 -43.87 -19.37 -19.24
N LEU A 1026 -43.14 -18.97 -20.28
CA LEU A 1026 -43.53 -19.23 -21.67
C LEU A 1026 -43.52 -20.73 -22.01
N PHE A 1027 -42.53 -21.48 -21.51
CA PHE A 1027 -42.42 -22.93 -21.70
C PHE A 1027 -43.56 -23.69 -21.00
N LEU A 1028 -43.96 -23.29 -19.80
CA LEU A 1028 -45.09 -23.87 -19.07
C LEU A 1028 -46.43 -23.61 -19.78
N ILE A 1029 -46.61 -22.42 -20.38
CA ILE A 1029 -47.78 -22.10 -21.20
C ILE A 1029 -47.83 -23.01 -22.45
N ILE A 1030 -46.70 -23.21 -23.13
CA ILE A 1030 -46.62 -24.10 -24.30
C ILE A 1030 -46.95 -25.55 -23.92
N LEU A 1031 -46.42 -26.04 -22.79
CA LEU A 1031 -46.73 -27.36 -22.24
C LEU A 1031 -48.22 -27.52 -21.91
N PHE A 1032 -48.83 -26.50 -21.31
CA PHE A 1032 -50.26 -26.50 -20.99
C PHE A 1032 -51.13 -26.54 -22.25
N VAL A 1033 -50.77 -25.76 -23.28
CA VAL A 1033 -51.45 -25.79 -24.59
C VAL A 1033 -51.30 -27.16 -25.26
N LEU A 1034 -50.11 -27.75 -25.26
CA LEU A 1034 -49.88 -29.09 -25.79
C LEU A 1034 -50.70 -30.16 -25.05
N LEU A 1035 -50.80 -30.05 -23.73
CA LEU A 1035 -51.62 -30.95 -22.91
C LEU A 1035 -53.10 -30.85 -23.29
N ILE A 1036 -53.62 -29.63 -23.51
CA ILE A 1036 -54.99 -29.41 -24.00
C ILE A 1036 -55.18 -30.06 -25.38
N PHE A 1037 -54.24 -29.89 -26.31
CA PHE A 1037 -54.31 -30.54 -27.63
C PHE A 1037 -54.29 -32.07 -27.53
N ILE A 1038 -53.49 -32.63 -26.64
CA ILE A 1038 -53.45 -34.08 -26.38
C ILE A 1038 -54.79 -34.56 -25.82
N ILE A 1039 -55.35 -33.84 -24.85
CA ILE A 1039 -56.66 -34.16 -24.25
C ILE A 1039 -57.75 -34.09 -25.33
N ILE A 1040 -57.79 -33.03 -26.14
CA ILE A 1040 -58.73 -32.88 -27.26
C ILE A 1040 -58.54 -34.03 -28.26
N TYR A 1041 -57.30 -34.38 -28.62
CA TYR A 1041 -57.01 -35.50 -29.51
C TYR A 1041 -57.56 -36.82 -28.97
N PHE A 1042 -57.37 -37.11 -27.68
CA PHE A 1042 -57.91 -38.31 -27.05
C PHE A 1042 -59.45 -38.29 -26.94
N ILE A 1043 -60.06 -37.14 -26.67
CA ILE A 1043 -61.52 -36.97 -26.71
C ILE A 1043 -62.04 -37.21 -28.13
N CYS A 1044 -61.44 -36.61 -29.15
CA CYS A 1044 -61.80 -36.82 -30.55
C CYS A 1044 -61.58 -38.27 -31.01
N LYS A 1045 -60.50 -38.93 -30.56
CA LYS A 1045 -60.22 -40.34 -30.83
C LYS A 1045 -61.26 -41.24 -30.16
N ARG A 1046 -61.64 -40.96 -28.92
CA ARG A 1046 -62.70 -41.69 -28.20
C ARG A 1046 -64.08 -41.44 -28.83
N TYR A 1047 -64.36 -40.23 -29.29
CA TYR A 1047 -65.57 -39.89 -30.02
C TYR A 1047 -65.64 -40.58 -31.39
N ARG A 1048 -64.52 -40.65 -32.14
CA ARG A 1048 -64.41 -41.44 -33.37
C ARG A 1048 -64.58 -42.94 -33.12
N LYS A 1049 -64.06 -43.47 -32.02
CA LYS A 1049 -64.22 -44.89 -31.65
C LYS A 1049 -65.68 -45.22 -31.26
N ASN A 1050 -66.36 -44.31 -30.57
CA ASN A 1050 -67.79 -44.44 -30.26
C ASN A 1050 -68.69 -44.22 -31.49
N LYS A 1051 -68.29 -43.40 -32.46
CA LYS A 1051 -69.03 -43.23 -33.72
C LYS A 1051 -68.84 -44.41 -34.68
N LYS A 1052 -67.69 -45.11 -34.63
CA LYS A 1052 -67.47 -46.36 -35.37
C LYS A 1052 -68.27 -47.54 -34.80
N ASN A 1053 -68.59 -47.54 -33.51
CA ASN A 1053 -69.45 -48.56 -32.90
C ASN A 1053 -70.96 -48.30 -33.08
N ASN A 1054 -71.36 -47.19 -33.72
CA ASN A 1054 -72.76 -46.85 -34.03
C ASN A 1054 -73.01 -46.70 -35.55
N ILE A 1055 -72.07 -47.11 -36.41
CA ILE A 1055 -72.22 -47.16 -37.88
C ILE A 1055 -71.84 -48.57 -38.40
N GLU A 1056 -72.12 -49.60 -37.60
CA GLU A 1056 -72.28 -51.01 -38.03
C GLU A 1056 -73.52 -51.53 -37.27
N HIS A 1057 -74.65 -51.98 -37.80
CA HIS A 1057 -75.12 -52.33 -39.16
C HIS A 1057 -74.11 -52.71 -40.23
#